data_AF-A0AB39Y0B6-F1
#
_entry.id   AF-A0AB39Y0B6-F1
#
_cell.length_a   1.000
_cell.length_b   1.000
_cell.length_c   1.000
_cell.angle_alpha   90.00
_cell.angle_beta   90.00
_cell.angle_gamma   90.00
#
_symmetry.space_group_name_H-M   'P 1'
#
loop_
_entity.id
_entity.type
_entity.pdbx_description
1 polymer ?
#
loop_
_entity_poly.entity_id
_entity_poly.type
_entity_poly.pdbx_seq_one_letter_code
_entity_poly.pdbx_strand_id
1 'polypeptide(L)'
;MSPGSFLWASGCSPTTPPCAQRTGSPSGWLATSGTPSDVRLHMSEAVIKGPFPLPAPKEDQEDWIEAVLATDGVNLPRGALENVAPFIAAPGEMIGPPDSDGVRRLKGGTVRRIRTDAGEMLVAVVRMHGVGGVLWSHNERISSIWRSVADPTVAHGTEKTLASVRPWSCIDDDGREHSLAALETSVPNRQALIMDAEDAADALLKYDRLRKYDLGEDLVLNGQQEPGMYVPQYIRLQDNPEVDGDGNPLYPDAYWGWMAVRGNNRTQKRQSIFRLSSGEVLAGVPAEKLGRTEGGVVCDPQVWLAEFSHLLNREFAESDEDLDPKTGARAHRAAAIAIVEAHLVIGTPTPQRLYRIVQMSNRRDHVNPPLEFDAVGRSRALGRGVLGMYVARQLMDEKTAEVLSGLAPIRELPDISSDMSVSELRDRRSMALLRALFPVDPLKRHLLQRALSENPPSQLKASEIHQRARAWSALTSESYPKPWNPRIGEIFTTKIRDGVVLSGRRLPDLLAAANTDNEAFEELVSYRAAHWLASFALVEPDRGSLDGQEAIDDAGGRVARERRTVTNVLQALRHEKKRMMAVGVLRELAAAMDDGDRSPWRVSSNGTQLPGRAMTPVWFDMEFPKEMGTRPRRAPVPPPAAPPTTSAPRATTPAREQVGARAETEPPALTGATGPAAVLPAQGAPAAHPAQPAIPASPPPGPPAPDALMVRIEELIHGVSEGSTEIRQLLHELKNRADGAAASPPLTRGRADAAVRRINQTVARLRELPELVETMAESE
;
A
#
# COMPACT_ATOMS: atom_id res chain seq x y z
N MET A 1 -13.37 -32.49 -43.07
CA MET A 1 -14.77 -32.07 -43.26
C MET A 1 -14.92 -30.70 -42.62
N SER A 2 -14.98 -29.64 -43.44
CA SER A 2 -15.37 -28.28 -43.05
C SER A 2 -16.85 -28.07 -43.41
N PRO A 3 -17.59 -27.20 -42.70
CA PRO A 3 -17.81 -25.81 -43.15
C PRO A 3 -17.89 -24.83 -41.95
N GLY A 4 -17.92 -23.49 -42.07
CA GLY A 4 -17.98 -22.57 -43.19
C GLY A 4 -17.94 -21.13 -42.66
N SER A 5 -17.29 -20.25 -43.41
CA SER A 5 -17.10 -18.82 -43.13
C SER A 5 -18.34 -17.99 -43.52
N PHE A 6 -18.61 -16.90 -42.78
CA PHE A 6 -19.42 -15.79 -43.30
C PHE A 6 -18.76 -14.45 -42.93
N LEU A 7 -18.37 -13.73 -43.98
CA LEU A 7 -17.97 -12.32 -44.02
C LEU A 7 -19.23 -11.47 -44.20
N TRP A 8 -19.36 -10.36 -43.46
CA TRP A 8 -20.07 -9.16 -43.92
C TRP A 8 -19.28 -7.92 -43.52
N ALA A 9 -19.10 -7.03 -44.49
CA ALA A 9 -18.43 -5.74 -44.39
C ALA A 9 -19.39 -4.62 -44.85
N SER A 10 -19.01 -3.37 -44.54
CA SER A 10 -19.64 -2.06 -44.86
C SER A 10 -20.61 -1.57 -43.77
N GLY A 11 -20.58 -0.35 -43.23
CA GLY A 11 -19.86 0.89 -43.55
C GLY A 11 -20.80 2.10 -43.30
N CYS A 12 -20.23 3.23 -42.83
CA CYS A 12 -20.77 4.61 -42.76
C CYS A 12 -21.50 5.11 -41.48
N SER A 13 -20.71 5.84 -40.67
CA SER A 13 -20.84 7.23 -40.17
C SER A 13 -22.00 7.73 -39.28
N PRO A 14 -21.73 8.70 -38.37
CA PRO A 14 -22.64 9.14 -37.32
C PRO A 14 -23.51 10.32 -37.77
N THR A 15 -24.81 10.27 -37.48
CA THR A 15 -25.75 11.37 -37.75
C THR A 15 -26.01 12.21 -36.50
N THR A 16 -25.61 13.47 -36.59
CA THR A 16 -26.10 14.63 -35.83
C THR A 16 -27.63 14.75 -35.94
N PRO A 17 -28.37 15.19 -34.90
CA PRO A 17 -29.79 15.50 -35.06
C PRO A 17 -30.00 16.93 -35.61
N PRO A 18 -30.96 17.15 -36.53
CA PRO A 18 -31.17 18.44 -37.16
C PRO A 18 -32.12 19.35 -36.36
N CYS A 19 -31.83 20.64 -36.47
CA CYS A 19 -32.73 21.75 -36.20
C CYS A 19 -33.87 21.76 -37.23
N ALA A 20 -35.13 21.87 -36.78
CA ALA A 20 -36.26 22.17 -37.66
C ALA A 20 -37.29 23.06 -36.94
N GLN A 21 -37.33 24.31 -37.36
CA GLN A 21 -38.47 25.22 -37.21
C GLN A 21 -39.69 24.66 -37.93
N ARG A 22 -40.89 24.74 -37.33
CA ARG A 22 -42.13 24.92 -38.10
C ARG A 22 -43.22 25.64 -37.31
N THR A 23 -43.63 26.73 -37.94
CA THR A 23 -44.78 27.60 -37.75
C THR A 23 -46.13 26.87 -37.75
N GLY A 24 -47.11 27.37 -36.98
CA GLY A 24 -48.53 27.15 -37.24
C GLY A 24 -49.45 27.27 -36.02
N SER A 25 -50.06 28.45 -35.82
CA SER A 25 -51.33 28.59 -35.09
C SER A 25 -52.48 28.01 -35.92
N PRO A 26 -53.58 27.58 -35.27
CA PRO A 26 -54.75 28.47 -35.25
C PRO A 26 -55.53 28.50 -33.91
N SER A 27 -56.07 29.70 -33.65
CA SER A 27 -57.31 30.05 -32.92
C SER A 27 -58.43 28.99 -32.95
N GLY A 28 -59.34 28.80 -31.99
CA GLY A 28 -59.73 29.52 -30.76
C GLY A 28 -61.12 29.02 -30.30
N TRP A 29 -61.56 29.48 -29.12
CA TRP A 29 -62.93 29.56 -28.53
C TRP A 29 -63.23 28.81 -27.20
N LEU A 30 -63.53 29.66 -26.19
CA LEU A 30 -64.48 29.56 -25.05
C LEU A 30 -64.14 28.84 -23.73
N ALA A 31 -63.58 29.64 -22.81
CA ALA A 31 -64.04 30.00 -21.44
C ALA A 31 -64.88 29.02 -20.60
N THR A 32 -64.45 28.78 -19.35
CA THR A 32 -65.10 29.29 -18.11
C THR A 32 -64.20 29.15 -16.86
N SER A 33 -63.93 30.31 -16.23
CA SER A 33 -63.83 30.63 -14.79
C SER A 33 -63.32 29.61 -13.75
N GLY A 34 -62.31 30.05 -12.97
CA GLY A 34 -62.04 29.52 -11.62
C GLY A 34 -60.66 29.87 -11.06
N THR A 35 -60.39 31.14 -10.75
CA THR A 35 -59.23 31.53 -9.91
C THR A 35 -59.36 30.98 -8.49
N PRO A 36 -58.23 30.65 -7.84
CA PRO A 36 -57.83 31.53 -6.74
C PRO A 36 -56.33 31.87 -6.75
N SER A 37 -56.10 33.18 -6.69
CA SER A 37 -55.05 33.86 -5.92
C SER A 37 -53.60 33.41 -6.11
N ASP A 38 -52.93 34.15 -6.99
CA ASP A 38 -51.50 34.45 -6.95
C ASP A 38 -51.02 34.75 -5.51
N VAL A 39 -50.22 33.84 -4.97
CA VAL A 39 -49.12 34.17 -4.08
C VAL A 39 -47.87 33.61 -4.74
N ARG A 40 -47.38 34.31 -5.78
CA ARG A 40 -45.97 34.20 -6.18
C ARG A 40 -45.13 34.81 -5.07
N LEU A 41 -44.77 33.99 -4.08
CA LEU A 41 -43.57 34.21 -3.31
C LEU A 41 -42.40 34.09 -4.29
N HIS A 42 -41.99 35.22 -4.85
CA HIS A 42 -40.63 35.41 -5.32
C HIS A 42 -39.71 35.22 -4.12
N MET A 43 -39.37 33.97 -3.79
CA MET A 43 -38.16 33.67 -3.03
C MET A 43 -37.00 33.89 -3.99
N SER A 44 -36.46 35.10 -3.98
CA SER A 44 -35.06 35.28 -4.35
C SER A 44 -34.25 34.30 -3.50
N GLU A 45 -33.68 33.26 -4.09
CA GLU A 45 -32.65 32.44 -3.45
C GLU A 45 -31.51 33.37 -3.06
N ALA A 46 -31.52 33.84 -1.82
CA ALA A 46 -30.36 34.47 -1.23
C ALA A 46 -29.25 33.41 -1.30
N VAL A 47 -28.16 33.72 -2.00
CA VAL A 47 -26.97 32.85 -2.05
C VAL A 47 -26.48 32.66 -0.62
N ILE A 48 -26.82 31.53 0.00
CA ILE A 48 -26.38 31.20 1.35
C ILE A 48 -24.86 31.02 1.28
N LYS A 49 -24.14 32.04 1.76
CA LYS A 49 -22.67 32.04 1.77
C LYS A 49 -22.20 31.12 2.88
N GLY A 50 -21.56 30.01 2.51
CA GLY A 50 -20.96 29.06 3.45
C GLY A 50 -19.65 28.48 2.92
N PRO A 51 -18.99 27.60 3.69
CA PRO A 51 -17.67 27.09 3.36
C PRO A 51 -17.67 26.07 2.21
N PHE A 52 -18.83 25.54 1.82
CA PHE A 52 -18.96 24.49 0.80
C PHE A 52 -19.17 25.11 -0.59
N PRO A 53 -18.20 25.02 -1.51
CA PRO A 53 -18.36 25.61 -2.83
C PRO A 53 -19.41 24.86 -3.64
N LEU A 54 -20.18 25.60 -4.43
CA LEU A 54 -20.97 25.04 -5.52
C LEU A 54 -20.02 24.62 -6.66
N PRO A 55 -20.43 23.66 -7.51
CA PRO A 55 -19.71 23.38 -8.75
C PRO A 55 -19.49 24.65 -9.56
N ALA A 56 -18.31 24.79 -10.17
CA ALA A 56 -18.03 25.93 -11.04
C ALA A 56 -19.03 26.01 -12.21
N PRO A 57 -19.26 27.19 -12.81
CA PRO A 57 -20.01 27.29 -14.06
C PRO A 57 -19.47 26.33 -15.13
N LYS A 58 -20.34 25.79 -15.99
CA LYS A 58 -19.93 24.83 -17.04
C LYS A 58 -18.89 25.41 -18.00
N GLU A 59 -18.95 26.71 -18.28
CA GLU A 59 -17.95 27.41 -19.10
C GLU A 59 -16.56 27.41 -18.44
N ASP A 60 -16.48 27.71 -17.14
CA ASP A 60 -15.21 27.66 -16.39
C ASP A 60 -14.65 26.24 -16.27
N GLN A 61 -15.53 25.23 -16.18
CA GLN A 61 -15.14 23.82 -16.21
C GLN A 61 -14.56 23.43 -17.56
N GLU A 62 -15.22 23.82 -18.65
CA GLU A 62 -14.80 23.56 -20.02
C GLU A 62 -13.44 24.20 -20.32
N ASP A 63 -13.27 25.47 -19.95
CA ASP A 63 -12.00 26.21 -20.05
C ASP A 63 -10.85 25.46 -19.35
N TRP A 64 -11.13 24.87 -18.19
CA TRP A 64 -10.15 24.09 -17.44
C TRP A 64 -9.85 22.74 -18.09
N ILE A 65 -10.87 22.04 -18.59
CA ILE A 65 -10.71 20.78 -19.33
C ILE A 65 -9.81 21.00 -20.55
N GLU A 66 -10.11 22.01 -21.36
CA GLU A 66 -9.30 22.37 -22.53
C GLU A 66 -7.87 22.74 -22.15
N ALA A 67 -7.69 23.52 -21.08
CA ALA A 67 -6.36 23.87 -20.60
C ALA A 67 -5.55 22.67 -20.09
N VAL A 68 -6.20 21.69 -19.44
CA VAL A 68 -5.56 20.44 -19.03
C VAL A 68 -5.14 19.64 -20.26
N LEU A 69 -6.05 19.41 -21.21
CA LEU A 69 -5.77 18.63 -22.42
C LEU A 69 -4.67 19.26 -23.30
N ALA A 70 -4.60 20.60 -23.33
CA ALA A 70 -3.56 21.33 -24.04
C ALA A 70 -2.20 21.37 -23.32
N THR A 71 -2.10 20.92 -22.07
CA THR A 71 -0.85 20.94 -21.29
C THR A 71 0.10 19.83 -21.76
N ASP A 72 1.36 20.19 -22.03
CA ASP A 72 2.36 19.27 -22.55
C ASP A 72 2.54 18.02 -21.69
N GLY A 73 2.48 16.84 -22.34
CA GLY A 73 2.64 15.54 -21.69
C GLY A 73 1.35 14.96 -21.07
N VAL A 74 0.22 15.68 -21.14
CA VAL A 74 -1.09 15.14 -20.81
C VAL A 74 -1.52 14.14 -21.88
N ASN A 75 -2.04 13.00 -21.44
CA ASN A 75 -2.62 11.98 -22.31
C ASN A 75 -3.76 11.27 -21.58
N LEU A 76 -4.79 12.02 -21.20
CA LEU A 76 -5.93 11.55 -20.41
C LEU A 76 -7.21 11.47 -21.27
N PRO A 77 -8.15 10.53 -21.01
CA PRO A 77 -9.47 10.60 -21.62
C PRO A 77 -10.24 11.84 -21.15
N ARG A 78 -10.88 12.56 -22.08
CA ARG A 78 -11.70 13.74 -21.78
C ARG A 78 -12.79 13.47 -20.74
N GLY A 79 -13.50 12.34 -20.86
CA GLY A 79 -14.59 11.97 -19.94
C GLY A 79 -14.15 11.83 -18.47
N ALA A 80 -12.87 11.52 -18.22
CA ALA A 80 -12.33 11.53 -16.87
C ALA A 80 -12.25 12.96 -16.29
N LEU A 81 -11.90 13.96 -17.12
CA LEU A 81 -11.88 15.37 -16.71
C LEU A 81 -13.28 15.91 -16.49
N GLU A 82 -14.22 15.58 -17.40
CA GLU A 82 -15.63 15.96 -17.27
C GLU A 82 -16.24 15.44 -15.97
N ASN A 83 -15.84 14.24 -15.52
CA ASN A 83 -16.28 13.68 -14.26
C ASN A 83 -15.76 14.44 -13.02
N VAL A 84 -14.52 14.93 -13.03
CA VAL A 84 -13.93 15.61 -11.86
C VAL A 84 -14.15 17.11 -11.85
N ALA A 85 -14.36 17.74 -13.01
CA ALA A 85 -14.51 19.18 -13.14
C ALA A 85 -15.55 19.80 -12.17
N PRO A 86 -16.72 19.17 -11.90
CA PRO A 86 -17.67 19.67 -10.91
C PRO A 86 -17.11 19.79 -9.48
N PHE A 87 -16.12 18.96 -9.13
CA PHE A 87 -15.49 18.98 -7.82
C PHE A 87 -14.36 20.01 -7.71
N ILE A 88 -13.88 20.58 -8.82
CA ILE A 88 -12.75 21.50 -8.81
C ILE A 88 -13.20 22.88 -8.31
N ALA A 89 -12.58 23.35 -7.23
CA ALA A 89 -12.83 24.67 -6.69
C ALA A 89 -11.98 25.71 -7.43
N ALA A 90 -12.63 26.76 -7.94
CA ALA A 90 -12.01 27.87 -8.65
C ALA A 90 -11.06 27.45 -9.81
N PRO A 91 -11.55 26.67 -10.80
CA PRO A 91 -10.72 26.12 -11.88
C PRO A 91 -9.90 27.18 -12.64
N GLY A 92 -10.47 28.38 -12.85
CA GLY A 92 -9.80 29.50 -13.53
C GLY A 92 -8.51 29.99 -12.84
N GLU A 93 -8.33 29.77 -11.53
CA GLU A 93 -7.09 30.13 -10.83
C GLU A 93 -5.89 29.29 -11.30
N MET A 94 -6.14 28.11 -11.88
CA MET A 94 -5.10 27.17 -12.30
C MET A 94 -4.65 27.33 -13.76
N ILE A 95 -5.37 28.12 -14.55
CA ILE A 95 -5.15 28.28 -15.99
C ILE A 95 -4.24 29.49 -16.26
N GLY A 96 -3.17 29.28 -17.02
CA GLY A 96 -2.22 30.31 -17.43
C GLY A 96 -2.80 31.29 -18.45
N PRO A 97 -2.05 32.37 -18.76
CA PRO A 97 -2.37 33.20 -19.92
C PRO A 97 -2.28 32.37 -21.22
N PRO A 98 -3.00 32.74 -22.28
CA PRO A 98 -2.86 32.11 -23.59
C PRO A 98 -1.43 32.29 -24.12
N ASP A 99 -0.94 31.29 -24.86
CA ASP A 99 0.33 31.37 -25.58
C ASP A 99 0.19 32.20 -26.88
N SER A 100 1.23 32.19 -27.71
CA SER A 100 1.24 32.89 -29.01
C SER A 100 0.17 32.42 -29.98
N ASP A 101 -0.33 31.18 -29.81
CA ASP A 101 -1.34 30.55 -30.65
C ASP A 101 -2.75 30.67 -30.03
N GLY A 102 -2.89 31.41 -28.91
CA GLY A 102 -4.14 31.58 -28.19
C GLY A 102 -4.51 30.40 -27.27
N VAL A 103 -3.66 29.40 -27.16
CA VAL A 103 -3.91 28.18 -26.38
C VAL A 103 -3.60 28.43 -24.92
N ARG A 104 -4.56 28.16 -24.05
CA ARG A 104 -4.39 28.23 -22.60
C ARG A 104 -3.94 26.87 -22.08
N ARG A 105 -3.02 26.87 -21.11
CA ARG A 105 -2.50 25.65 -20.44
C ARG A 105 -2.55 25.82 -18.93
N LEU A 106 -2.37 24.74 -18.18
CA LEU A 106 -2.17 24.84 -16.74
C LEU A 106 -0.90 25.64 -16.41
N LYS A 107 -0.95 26.43 -15.33
CA LYS A 107 0.22 27.18 -14.82
C LYS A 107 1.30 26.20 -14.34
N GLY A 108 2.58 26.57 -14.46
CA GLY A 108 3.68 25.70 -14.03
C GLY A 108 3.62 25.28 -12.55
N GLY A 109 3.04 26.11 -11.66
CA GLY A 109 2.85 25.77 -10.24
C GLY A 109 1.70 24.80 -9.94
N THR A 110 0.82 24.53 -10.90
CA THR A 110 -0.33 23.61 -10.74
C THR A 110 -0.07 22.26 -11.40
N VAL A 111 1.14 22.04 -11.93
CA VAL A 111 1.56 20.79 -12.56
C VAL A 111 2.87 20.33 -11.94
N ARG A 112 2.92 19.06 -11.54
CA ARG A 112 4.10 18.42 -10.95
C ARG A 112 4.49 17.21 -11.77
N ARG A 113 5.80 17.00 -11.92
CA ARG A 113 6.38 15.77 -12.46
C ARG A 113 6.85 14.90 -11.32
N ILE A 114 6.42 13.65 -11.32
CA ILE A 114 6.82 12.64 -10.34
C ILE A 114 7.62 11.58 -11.08
N ARG A 115 8.87 11.40 -10.68
CA ARG A 115 9.74 10.37 -11.26
C ARG A 115 9.27 8.98 -10.85
N THR A 116 9.11 8.10 -11.85
CA THR A 116 8.72 6.70 -11.67
C THR A 116 9.70 5.78 -12.39
N ASP A 117 9.60 4.47 -12.17
CA ASP A 117 10.40 3.46 -12.85
C ASP A 117 10.08 3.32 -14.36
N ALA A 118 8.98 3.93 -14.81
CA ALA A 118 8.53 3.93 -16.19
C ALA A 118 8.55 5.33 -16.84
N GLY A 119 9.20 6.32 -16.20
CA GLY A 119 9.31 7.70 -16.69
C GLY A 119 8.63 8.72 -15.77
N GLU A 120 8.50 9.95 -16.24
CA GLU A 120 7.89 11.03 -15.45
C GLU A 120 6.36 11.01 -15.56
N MET A 121 5.68 10.74 -14.44
CA MET A 121 4.23 10.85 -14.33
C MET A 121 3.85 12.30 -14.05
N LEU A 122 2.87 12.81 -14.79
CA LEU A 122 2.37 14.17 -14.67
C LEU A 122 1.15 14.21 -13.74
N VAL A 123 1.17 15.17 -12.81
CA VAL A 123 0.14 15.34 -11.79
C VAL A 123 -0.32 16.79 -11.76
N ALA A 124 -1.64 17.02 -11.84
CA ALA A 124 -2.24 18.32 -11.54
C ALA A 124 -2.46 18.48 -10.04
N VAL A 125 -2.02 19.61 -9.48
CA VAL A 125 -2.33 20.04 -8.11
C VAL A 125 -3.59 20.87 -8.15
N VAL A 126 -4.67 20.35 -7.56
CA VAL A 126 -5.99 20.97 -7.59
C VAL A 126 -6.52 21.22 -6.20
N ARG A 127 -7.36 22.25 -6.08
CA ARG A 127 -8.27 22.43 -4.95
C ARG A 127 -9.58 21.73 -5.31
N MET A 128 -9.98 20.75 -4.53
CA MET A 128 -11.13 19.90 -4.80
C MET A 128 -12.12 19.97 -3.64
N HIS A 129 -13.42 19.88 -3.93
CA HIS A 129 -14.45 19.73 -2.92
C HIS A 129 -14.13 18.54 -2.00
N GLY A 130 -14.33 18.74 -0.71
CA GLY A 130 -13.96 17.82 0.37
C GLY A 130 -14.50 16.41 0.28
N VAL A 131 -15.57 16.20 -0.48
CA VAL A 131 -16.20 14.90 -0.68
C VAL A 131 -15.62 14.11 -1.87
N GLY A 132 -14.89 14.80 -2.76
CA GLY A 132 -14.39 14.28 -4.02
C GLY A 132 -13.34 13.17 -3.88
N GLY A 133 -13.28 12.34 -4.91
CA GLY A 133 -12.45 11.14 -5.00
C GLY A 133 -13.20 9.87 -4.58
N VAL A 134 -12.62 8.71 -4.87
CA VAL A 134 -13.21 7.40 -4.62
C VAL A 134 -12.17 6.50 -3.97
N LEU A 135 -12.57 5.66 -3.02
CA LEU A 135 -11.68 4.64 -2.46
C LEU A 135 -11.19 3.67 -3.53
N TRP A 136 -9.87 3.40 -3.53
CA TRP A 136 -9.30 2.40 -4.41
C TRP A 136 -9.28 1.02 -3.74
N SER A 137 -10.11 0.09 -4.24
CA SER A 137 -10.23 -1.27 -3.71
C SER A 137 -8.96 -2.10 -3.90
N HIS A 138 -8.12 -1.77 -4.89
CA HIS A 138 -6.81 -2.41 -5.13
C HIS A 138 -5.67 -1.90 -4.24
N ASN A 139 -5.99 -1.19 -3.15
CA ASN A 139 -5.00 -0.71 -2.21
C ASN A 139 -4.28 -1.86 -1.50
N GLU A 140 -2.95 -1.79 -1.45
CA GLU A 140 -2.10 -2.88 -0.94
C GLU A 140 -2.48 -3.32 0.49
N ARG A 141 -2.92 -2.38 1.34
CA ARG A 141 -3.27 -2.65 2.75
C ARG A 141 -4.50 -3.52 2.92
N ILE A 142 -5.45 -3.44 2.00
CA ILE A 142 -6.73 -4.18 2.07
C ILE A 142 -6.80 -5.29 1.04
N SER A 143 -5.73 -5.52 0.27
CA SER A 143 -5.69 -6.52 -0.80
C SER A 143 -6.03 -7.94 -0.33
N SER A 144 -5.78 -8.26 0.94
CA SER A 144 -6.01 -9.58 1.54
C SER A 144 -7.46 -9.92 1.86
N ILE A 145 -8.41 -8.98 1.75
CA ILE A 145 -9.83 -9.27 1.94
C ILE A 145 -10.43 -9.97 0.72
N TRP A 146 -9.78 -9.84 -0.43
CA TRP A 146 -10.19 -10.41 -1.71
C TRP A 146 -9.51 -11.76 -1.91
N ARG A 147 -10.22 -12.72 -2.49
CA ARG A 147 -9.57 -13.94 -2.96
C ARG A 147 -8.69 -13.57 -4.16
N SER A 148 -7.42 -13.93 -4.08
CA SER A 148 -6.45 -13.63 -5.13
C SER A 148 -6.77 -14.42 -6.40
N VAL A 149 -6.78 -13.74 -7.54
CA VAL A 149 -7.00 -14.36 -8.86
C VAL A 149 -5.88 -15.33 -9.25
N ALA A 150 -4.75 -15.29 -8.56
CA ALA A 150 -3.68 -16.26 -8.73
C ALA A 150 -3.91 -17.57 -7.96
N ASP A 151 -5.03 -17.74 -7.25
CA ASP A 151 -5.46 -19.05 -6.75
C ASP A 151 -6.24 -19.79 -7.85
N PRO A 152 -5.74 -20.91 -8.38
CA PRO A 152 -6.35 -21.61 -9.52
C PRO A 152 -7.71 -22.25 -9.20
N THR A 153 -8.14 -22.26 -7.93
CA THR A 153 -9.44 -22.81 -7.50
C THR A 153 -10.57 -21.77 -7.48
N VAL A 154 -10.28 -20.50 -7.81
CA VAL A 154 -11.20 -19.35 -7.77
C VAL A 154 -12.34 -19.42 -8.80
N ALA A 155 -12.32 -20.39 -9.72
CA ALA A 155 -13.34 -20.52 -10.77
C ALA A 155 -14.74 -20.98 -10.29
N HIS A 156 -14.98 -21.12 -8.98
CA HIS A 156 -16.21 -21.72 -8.43
C HIS A 156 -17.32 -20.73 -8.04
N GLY A 157 -17.21 -19.45 -8.40
CA GLY A 157 -18.35 -18.52 -8.47
C GLY A 157 -18.96 -18.05 -7.14
N THR A 158 -18.45 -18.50 -6.00
CA THR A 158 -18.98 -18.15 -4.66
C THR A 158 -18.08 -17.22 -3.86
N GLU A 159 -16.88 -16.90 -4.34
CA GLU A 159 -15.89 -16.14 -3.57
C GLU A 159 -15.65 -14.77 -4.16
N LYS A 160 -15.46 -13.82 -3.25
CA LYS A 160 -15.28 -12.41 -3.56
C LYS A 160 -13.86 -12.18 -4.11
N THR A 161 -13.75 -12.13 -5.43
CA THR A 161 -12.56 -11.68 -6.14
C THR A 161 -12.68 -10.20 -6.46
N LEU A 162 -11.56 -9.50 -6.51
CA LEU A 162 -11.54 -8.13 -6.99
C LEU A 162 -11.37 -8.13 -8.51
N ALA A 163 -12.19 -7.34 -9.20
CA ALA A 163 -12.12 -7.22 -10.64
C ALA A 163 -10.71 -6.80 -11.11
N SER A 164 -10.27 -7.37 -12.24
CA SER A 164 -8.95 -7.05 -12.81
C SER A 164 -8.92 -5.61 -13.32
N VAL A 165 -7.78 -4.94 -13.10
CA VAL A 165 -7.54 -3.58 -13.58
C VAL A 165 -6.55 -3.65 -14.73
N ARG A 166 -6.89 -2.99 -15.83
CA ARG A 166 -6.02 -2.88 -17.01
C ARG A 166 -5.85 -1.42 -17.42
N PRO A 167 -4.86 -1.08 -18.24
CA PRO A 167 -4.80 0.23 -18.88
C PRO A 167 -6.07 0.47 -19.70
N TRP A 168 -6.57 1.70 -19.69
CA TRP A 168 -7.65 2.11 -20.58
C TRP A 168 -7.08 2.40 -21.97
N SER A 169 -7.73 1.88 -22.99
CA SER A 169 -7.37 2.09 -24.39
C SER A 169 -8.55 2.63 -25.19
N CYS A 170 -8.24 3.42 -26.21
CA CYS A 170 -9.18 3.79 -27.27
C CYS A 170 -8.57 3.49 -28.64
N ILE A 171 -9.42 3.54 -29.66
CA ILE A 171 -9.05 3.40 -31.06
C ILE A 171 -8.96 4.81 -31.63
N ASP A 172 -7.84 5.17 -32.27
CA ASP A 172 -7.69 6.44 -32.98
C ASP A 172 -8.42 6.45 -34.33
N ASP A 173 -8.41 7.61 -34.99
CA ASP A 173 -9.03 7.81 -36.31
C ASP A 173 -8.42 6.89 -37.40
N ASP A 174 -7.19 6.42 -37.20
CA ASP A 174 -6.48 5.47 -38.07
C ASP A 174 -6.80 4.00 -37.74
N GLY A 175 -7.70 3.75 -36.77
CA GLY A 175 -8.08 2.41 -36.34
C GLY A 175 -7.06 1.70 -35.45
N ARG A 176 -6.06 2.41 -34.93
CA ARG A 176 -5.03 1.86 -34.03
C ARG A 176 -5.42 2.04 -32.57
N GLU A 177 -5.25 0.97 -31.81
CA GLU A 177 -5.44 1.02 -30.36
C GLU A 177 -4.27 1.75 -29.69
N HIS A 178 -4.58 2.74 -28.87
CA HIS A 178 -3.61 3.43 -28.02
C HIS A 178 -4.14 3.57 -26.60
N SER A 179 -3.26 3.41 -25.62
CA SER A 179 -3.61 3.56 -24.21
C SER A 179 -3.40 5.00 -23.74
N LEU A 180 -4.28 5.47 -22.86
CA LEU A 180 -4.19 6.77 -22.20
C LEU A 180 -3.91 6.58 -20.71
N ALA A 181 -3.59 7.67 -20.00
CA ALA A 181 -3.29 7.71 -18.57
C ALA A 181 -4.54 7.48 -17.68
N ALA A 182 -5.33 6.47 -18.00
CA ALA A 182 -6.47 6.00 -17.24
C ALA A 182 -6.46 4.47 -17.11
N LEU A 183 -7.21 3.97 -16.14
CA LEU A 183 -7.41 2.56 -15.88
C LEU A 183 -8.80 2.12 -16.34
N GLU A 184 -8.99 0.83 -16.62
CA GLU A 184 -10.28 0.23 -16.92
C GLU A 184 -10.53 -0.99 -16.04
N THR A 185 -11.79 -1.18 -15.64
CA THR A 185 -12.28 -2.38 -14.96
C THR A 185 -13.69 -2.72 -15.41
N SER A 186 -14.04 -4.00 -15.37
CA SER A 186 -15.41 -4.46 -15.62
C SER A 186 -15.96 -5.15 -14.38
N VAL A 187 -17.18 -4.80 -14.00
CA VAL A 187 -17.89 -5.35 -12.85
C VAL A 187 -19.25 -5.89 -13.29
N PRO A 188 -19.83 -6.90 -12.62
CA PRO A 188 -21.10 -7.49 -13.07
C PRO A 188 -22.22 -6.46 -13.20
N ASN A 189 -22.48 -5.69 -12.14
CA ASN A 189 -23.54 -4.69 -12.09
C ASN A 189 -23.24 -3.60 -11.06
N ARG A 190 -24.11 -2.58 -11.00
CA ARG A 190 -24.00 -1.44 -10.08
C ARG A 190 -23.97 -1.86 -8.61
N GLN A 191 -24.74 -2.89 -8.23
CA GLN A 191 -24.76 -3.37 -6.85
C GLN A 191 -23.40 -3.95 -6.44
N ALA A 192 -22.79 -4.77 -7.30
CA ALA A 192 -21.44 -5.29 -7.07
C ALA A 192 -20.41 -4.16 -6.92
N LEU A 193 -20.51 -3.11 -7.75
CA LEU A 193 -19.64 -1.93 -7.66
C LEU A 193 -19.71 -1.24 -6.29
N ILE A 194 -20.92 -1.01 -5.79
CA ILE A 194 -21.15 -0.36 -4.50
C ILE A 194 -20.64 -1.26 -3.36
N MET A 195 -20.98 -2.55 -3.39
CA MET A 195 -20.50 -3.52 -2.40
C MET A 195 -18.98 -3.64 -2.38
N ASP A 196 -18.32 -3.51 -3.53
CA ASP A 196 -16.85 -3.51 -3.57
C ASP A 196 -16.23 -2.28 -2.90
N ALA A 197 -16.85 -1.11 -3.06
CA ALA A 197 -16.43 0.11 -2.37
C ALA A 197 -16.71 0.04 -0.86
N GLU A 198 -17.82 -0.55 -0.44
CA GLU A 198 -18.21 -0.74 0.97
C GLU A 198 -17.27 -1.72 1.67
N ASP A 199 -16.99 -2.88 1.07
CA ASP A 199 -16.06 -3.85 1.65
C ASP A 199 -14.64 -3.29 1.76
N ALA A 200 -14.22 -2.47 0.79
CA ALA A 200 -12.96 -1.75 0.88
C ALA A 200 -12.96 -0.74 2.05
N ALA A 201 -14.05 -0.01 2.26
CA ALA A 201 -14.20 0.92 3.38
C ALA A 201 -14.15 0.19 4.74
N ASP A 202 -14.88 -0.91 4.88
CA ASP A 202 -14.92 -1.72 6.09
C ASP A 202 -13.56 -2.34 6.43
N ALA A 203 -12.83 -2.79 5.42
CA ALA A 203 -11.47 -3.26 5.59
C ALA A 203 -10.55 -2.13 6.10
N LEU A 204 -10.65 -0.93 5.56
CA LEU A 204 -9.85 0.22 6.02
C LEU A 204 -10.17 0.59 7.47
N LEU A 205 -11.43 0.51 7.92
CA LEU A 205 -11.81 0.76 9.32
C LEU A 205 -11.11 -0.17 10.29
N LYS A 206 -10.96 -1.45 9.94
CA LYS A 206 -10.25 -2.44 10.79
C LYS A 206 -8.80 -2.04 11.02
N TYR A 207 -8.12 -1.56 9.99
CA TYR A 207 -6.73 -1.08 10.08
C TYR A 207 -6.62 0.30 10.75
N ASP A 208 -7.63 1.15 10.61
CA ASP A 208 -7.65 2.48 11.23
C ASP A 208 -7.62 2.40 12.76
N ARG A 209 -8.23 1.36 13.34
CA ARG A 209 -8.17 1.07 14.80
C ARG A 209 -6.77 0.80 15.32
N LEU A 210 -5.78 0.56 14.46
CA LEU A 210 -4.37 0.40 14.83
C LEU A 210 -3.65 1.76 14.95
N ARG A 211 -4.27 2.87 14.54
CA ARG A 211 -3.70 4.22 14.71
C ARG A 211 -3.68 4.60 16.18
N LYS A 212 -2.67 5.38 16.56
CA LYS A 212 -2.54 5.97 17.91
C LYS A 212 -3.40 7.21 18.11
N TYR A 213 -4.11 7.66 17.08
CA TYR A 213 -4.95 8.86 17.07
C TYR A 213 -6.16 8.63 16.15
N ASP A 214 -7.23 9.39 16.38
CA ASP A 214 -8.43 9.35 15.52
C ASP A 214 -8.23 10.25 14.30
N LEU A 215 -8.15 9.65 13.11
CA LEU A 215 -7.99 10.37 11.86
C LEU A 215 -9.23 11.22 11.50
N GLY A 216 -10.44 10.77 11.88
CA GLY A 216 -11.66 11.52 11.65
C GLY A 216 -11.65 12.84 12.42
N GLU A 217 -11.35 12.78 13.73
CA GLU A 217 -11.26 13.99 14.55
C GLU A 217 -10.09 14.89 14.16
N ASP A 218 -8.96 14.32 13.75
CA ASP A 218 -7.83 15.10 13.22
C ASP A 218 -8.22 15.90 11.96
N LEU A 219 -8.99 15.29 11.05
CA LEU A 219 -9.50 15.98 9.86
C LEU A 219 -10.51 17.08 10.21
N VAL A 220 -11.40 16.86 11.18
CA VAL A 220 -12.36 17.87 11.66
C VAL A 220 -11.62 19.08 12.24
N LEU A 221 -10.57 18.85 13.04
CA LEU A 221 -9.85 19.92 13.73
C LEU A 221 -8.82 20.64 12.85
N ASN A 222 -8.04 19.88 12.08
CA ASN A 222 -6.85 20.38 11.38
C ASN A 222 -7.04 20.41 9.85
N GLY A 223 -8.14 19.89 9.32
CA GLY A 223 -8.30 19.69 7.88
C GLY A 223 -7.33 18.65 7.32
N GLN A 224 -7.26 18.57 5.99
CA GLN A 224 -6.32 17.67 5.32
C GLN A 224 -4.96 18.34 5.12
N GLN A 225 -3.95 17.87 5.84
CA GLN A 225 -2.58 18.40 5.77
C GLN A 225 -1.75 17.83 4.60
N GLU A 226 -1.99 16.57 4.23
CA GLU A 226 -1.27 15.90 3.12
C GLU A 226 -2.23 15.60 1.96
N PRO A 227 -1.91 16.02 0.72
CA PRO A 227 -2.77 15.77 -0.43
C PRO A 227 -2.93 14.27 -0.70
N GLY A 228 -4.13 13.90 -1.15
CA GLY A 228 -4.38 12.58 -1.74
C GLY A 228 -3.88 12.55 -3.19
N MET A 229 -3.56 11.36 -3.70
CA MET A 229 -3.24 11.16 -5.13
C MET A 229 -4.31 10.26 -5.75
N TYR A 230 -4.82 10.68 -6.90
CA TYR A 230 -5.94 10.05 -7.59
C TYR A 230 -5.60 9.70 -9.02
N VAL A 231 -6.03 8.52 -9.46
CA VAL A 231 -5.93 8.05 -10.85
C VAL A 231 -7.33 7.86 -11.42
N PRO A 232 -7.61 8.26 -12.67
CA PRO A 232 -8.91 8.02 -13.26
C PRO A 232 -9.05 6.55 -13.65
N GLN A 233 -10.20 5.99 -13.34
CA GLN A 233 -10.58 4.61 -13.65
C GLN A 233 -11.98 4.60 -14.27
N TYR A 234 -12.07 4.01 -15.47
CA TYR A 234 -13.31 3.70 -16.16
C TYR A 234 -13.83 2.35 -15.68
N ILE A 235 -15.08 2.30 -15.25
CA ILE A 235 -15.70 1.11 -14.69
C ILE A 235 -16.93 0.79 -15.50
N ARG A 236 -16.88 -0.30 -16.28
CA ARG A 236 -17.98 -0.76 -17.13
C ARG A 236 -18.83 -1.80 -16.40
N LEU A 237 -20.14 -1.65 -16.46
CA LEU A 237 -21.09 -2.68 -16.03
C LEU A 237 -21.23 -3.74 -17.13
N GLN A 238 -21.29 -5.02 -16.75
CA GLN A 238 -21.51 -6.12 -17.70
C GLN A 238 -23.01 -6.30 -17.98
N ASP A 239 -23.84 -6.15 -16.95
CA ASP A 239 -25.29 -6.14 -17.06
C ASP A 239 -25.78 -4.80 -17.62
N ASN A 240 -26.80 -4.86 -18.48
CA ASN A 240 -27.48 -3.66 -18.95
C ASN A 240 -28.13 -2.93 -17.76
N PRO A 241 -28.10 -1.59 -17.71
CA PRO A 241 -28.78 -0.85 -16.68
C PRO A 241 -30.27 -1.17 -16.63
N GLU A 242 -30.82 -1.19 -15.42
CA GLU A 242 -32.26 -1.18 -15.22
C GLU A 242 -32.90 0.03 -15.90
N VAL A 243 -34.12 -0.13 -16.40
CA VAL A 243 -34.86 0.93 -17.08
C VAL A 243 -36.11 1.34 -16.29
N ASP A 244 -36.50 2.59 -16.40
CA ASP A 244 -37.76 3.11 -15.86
C ASP A 244 -38.98 2.63 -16.69
N GLY A 245 -40.18 3.07 -16.29
CA GLY A 245 -41.43 2.76 -16.99
C GLY A 245 -41.51 3.30 -18.43
N ASP A 246 -40.65 4.25 -18.78
CA ASP A 246 -40.54 4.87 -20.11
C ASP A 246 -39.39 4.26 -20.94
N GLY A 247 -38.66 3.28 -20.39
CA GLY A 247 -37.55 2.60 -21.05
C GLY A 247 -36.21 3.34 -20.97
N ASN A 248 -36.10 4.41 -20.18
CA ASN A 248 -34.84 5.12 -19.99
C ASN A 248 -33.98 4.42 -18.92
N PRO A 249 -32.65 4.36 -19.09
CA PRO A 249 -31.75 3.81 -18.08
C PRO A 249 -31.87 4.58 -16.76
N LEU A 250 -32.08 3.88 -15.65
CA LEU A 250 -32.08 4.44 -14.29
C LEU A 250 -30.70 4.93 -13.87
N TYR A 251 -29.65 4.38 -14.47
CA TYR A 251 -28.25 4.70 -14.22
C TYR A 251 -27.39 4.40 -15.46
N PRO A 252 -26.20 4.99 -15.60
CA PRO A 252 -25.33 4.73 -16.76
C PRO A 252 -24.76 3.31 -16.73
N ASP A 253 -24.37 2.81 -17.90
CA ASP A 253 -23.70 1.51 -18.11
C ASP A 253 -22.19 1.55 -17.76
N ALA A 254 -21.65 2.74 -17.52
CA ALA A 254 -20.28 2.92 -17.06
C ALA A 254 -20.09 4.17 -16.19
N TYR A 255 -19.04 4.15 -15.39
CA TYR A 255 -18.69 5.22 -14.46
C TYR A 255 -17.22 5.62 -14.62
N TRP A 256 -16.94 6.91 -14.50
CA TRP A 256 -15.61 7.42 -14.22
C TRP A 256 -15.46 7.63 -12.72
N GLY A 257 -14.34 7.16 -12.17
CA GLY A 257 -13.97 7.37 -10.78
C GLY A 257 -12.53 7.84 -10.65
N TRP A 258 -12.30 8.83 -9.79
CA TRP A 258 -10.94 9.26 -9.42
C TRP A 258 -10.50 8.53 -8.17
N MET A 259 -9.73 7.47 -8.36
CA MET A 259 -9.43 6.46 -7.33
C MET A 259 -8.21 6.86 -6.50
N ALA A 260 -8.37 6.88 -5.17
CA ALA A 260 -7.37 7.35 -4.21
C ALA A 260 -6.19 6.38 -4.02
N VAL A 261 -5.25 6.38 -4.96
CA VAL A 261 -4.03 5.55 -4.89
C VAL A 261 -3.10 5.95 -3.75
N ARG A 262 -3.16 7.21 -3.30
CA ARG A 262 -2.64 7.65 -1.98
C ARG A 262 -3.71 8.39 -1.21
N GLY A 263 -3.77 8.16 0.10
CA GLY A 263 -4.76 8.81 0.96
C GLY A 263 -6.10 8.09 1.07
N ASN A 264 -6.19 6.79 0.79
CA ASN A 264 -7.44 5.99 0.93
C ASN A 264 -8.16 6.23 2.27
N ASN A 265 -7.50 6.05 3.41
CA ASN A 265 -8.12 6.33 4.73
C ASN A 265 -8.61 7.77 4.86
N ARG A 266 -7.89 8.76 4.30
CA ARG A 266 -8.31 10.16 4.35
C ARG A 266 -9.57 10.37 3.52
N THR A 267 -9.63 9.85 2.29
CA THR A 267 -10.81 9.90 1.43
C THR A 267 -12.03 9.26 2.09
N GLN A 268 -11.86 8.07 2.68
CA GLN A 268 -12.92 7.42 3.45
C GLN A 268 -13.43 8.32 4.59
N LYS A 269 -12.52 8.83 5.44
CA LYS A 269 -12.91 9.59 6.63
C LYS A 269 -13.56 10.92 6.28
N ARG A 270 -13.06 11.61 5.24
CA ARG A 270 -13.73 12.81 4.70
C ARG A 270 -15.17 12.49 4.32
N GLN A 271 -15.39 11.48 3.49
CA GLN A 271 -16.73 11.09 3.05
C GLN A 271 -17.64 10.68 4.21
N SER A 272 -17.11 9.94 5.19
CA SER A 272 -17.83 9.60 6.41
C SER A 272 -18.25 10.83 7.22
N ILE A 273 -17.42 11.88 7.31
CA ILE A 273 -17.78 13.16 7.95
C ILE A 273 -18.92 13.84 7.18
N PHE A 274 -18.88 13.80 5.84
CA PHE A 274 -19.98 14.25 4.98
C PHE A 274 -21.23 13.35 5.01
N ARG A 275 -21.17 12.17 5.64
CA ARG A 275 -22.21 11.12 5.64
C ARG A 275 -22.52 10.52 4.26
N LEU A 276 -21.52 10.52 3.37
CA LEU A 276 -21.55 9.80 2.09
C LEU A 276 -20.57 8.62 2.11
N SER A 277 -20.83 7.62 1.27
CA SER A 277 -19.90 6.52 0.99
C SER A 277 -19.15 6.73 -0.33
N SER A 278 -18.02 6.05 -0.52
CA SER A 278 -17.33 6.05 -1.82
C SER A 278 -18.18 5.45 -2.94
N GLY A 279 -19.02 4.46 -2.63
CA GLY A 279 -19.96 3.88 -3.59
C GLY A 279 -20.98 4.91 -4.07
N GLU A 280 -21.46 5.77 -3.17
CA GLU A 280 -22.41 6.85 -3.51
C GLU A 280 -21.74 7.97 -4.33
N VAL A 281 -20.51 8.36 -3.98
CA VAL A 281 -19.76 9.36 -4.76
C VAL A 281 -19.44 8.85 -6.18
N LEU A 282 -19.22 7.54 -6.34
CA LEU A 282 -18.91 6.92 -7.62
C LEU A 282 -20.16 6.64 -8.48
N ALA A 283 -21.19 6.01 -7.88
CA ALA A 283 -22.33 5.43 -8.58
C ALA A 283 -23.66 6.16 -8.34
N GLY A 284 -23.58 7.38 -7.81
CA GLY A 284 -24.71 8.29 -7.58
C GLY A 284 -25.20 8.35 -6.13
N VAL A 285 -25.70 9.52 -5.73
CA VAL A 285 -26.12 9.81 -4.36
C VAL A 285 -27.64 9.60 -4.21
N PRO A 286 -28.11 8.91 -3.16
CA PRO A 286 -29.54 8.79 -2.87
C PRO A 286 -30.21 10.16 -2.70
N ALA A 287 -31.37 10.34 -3.35
CA ALA A 287 -32.13 11.60 -3.35
C ALA A 287 -32.46 12.12 -1.93
N GLU A 288 -32.73 11.21 -0.99
CA GLU A 288 -32.97 11.54 0.43
C GLU A 288 -31.77 12.24 1.10
N LYS A 289 -30.53 11.87 0.73
CA LYS A 289 -29.31 12.49 1.27
C LYS A 289 -29.06 13.89 0.71
N LEU A 290 -29.72 14.21 -0.40
CA LEU A 290 -29.74 15.54 -1.03
C LEU A 290 -30.92 16.40 -0.53
N GLY A 291 -31.77 15.86 0.34
CA GLY A 291 -32.94 16.57 0.89
C GLY A 291 -34.16 16.56 -0.04
N ARG A 292 -34.21 15.66 -1.03
CA ARG A 292 -35.39 15.46 -1.87
C ARG A 292 -36.41 14.56 -1.16
N THR A 293 -37.70 14.82 -1.42
CA THR A 293 -38.82 14.01 -0.89
C THR A 293 -39.13 12.78 -1.74
N GLU A 294 -38.72 12.78 -3.00
CA GLU A 294 -38.90 11.67 -3.93
C GLU A 294 -37.71 10.69 -3.83
N GLY A 295 -37.99 9.39 -3.92
CA GLY A 295 -36.97 8.36 -3.92
C GLY A 295 -36.18 8.33 -5.24
N GLY A 296 -34.99 7.72 -5.23
CA GLY A 296 -34.15 7.58 -6.42
C GLY A 296 -32.68 7.90 -6.14
N VAL A 297 -31.88 7.91 -7.21
CA VAL A 297 -30.44 8.18 -7.17
C VAL A 297 -30.09 9.24 -8.21
N VAL A 298 -29.28 10.23 -7.84
CA VAL A 298 -28.76 11.25 -8.74
C VAL A 298 -27.32 10.92 -9.10
N CYS A 299 -27.08 10.58 -10.37
CA CYS A 299 -25.76 10.12 -10.84
C CYS A 299 -24.83 11.26 -11.31
N ASP A 300 -25.39 12.35 -11.87
CA ASP A 300 -24.60 13.46 -12.41
C ASP A 300 -23.96 14.30 -11.28
N PRO A 301 -22.61 14.33 -11.16
CA PRO A 301 -21.91 15.13 -10.16
C PRO A 301 -22.22 16.62 -10.21
N GLN A 302 -22.51 17.18 -11.39
CA GLN A 302 -22.90 18.58 -11.50
C GLN A 302 -24.19 18.86 -10.75
N VAL A 303 -25.14 17.92 -10.77
CA VAL A 303 -26.46 18.06 -10.16
C VAL A 303 -26.38 17.76 -8.66
N TRP A 304 -25.92 16.56 -8.29
CA TRP A 304 -25.97 16.17 -6.88
C TRP A 304 -25.02 16.99 -6.01
N LEU A 305 -23.85 17.41 -6.51
CA LEU A 305 -22.92 18.20 -5.72
C LEU A 305 -23.45 19.62 -5.49
N ALA A 306 -24.13 20.21 -6.46
CA ALA A 306 -24.78 21.52 -6.28
C ALA A 306 -25.84 21.46 -5.17
N GLU A 307 -26.74 20.47 -5.22
CA GLU A 307 -27.78 20.28 -4.20
C GLU A 307 -27.19 19.98 -2.83
N PHE A 308 -26.17 19.12 -2.78
CA PHE A 308 -25.50 18.75 -1.55
C PHE A 308 -24.78 19.96 -0.92
N SER A 309 -24.05 20.76 -1.71
CA SER A 309 -23.40 21.98 -1.23
C SER A 309 -24.40 23.03 -0.74
N HIS A 310 -25.53 23.21 -1.40
CA HIS A 310 -26.62 24.07 -0.90
C HIS A 310 -27.15 23.59 0.44
N LEU A 311 -27.41 22.28 0.56
CA LEU A 311 -27.89 21.68 1.79
C LEU A 311 -26.86 21.80 2.94
N LEU A 312 -25.57 21.62 2.66
CA LEU A 312 -24.51 21.80 3.67
C LEU A 312 -24.35 23.26 4.09
N ASN A 313 -24.40 24.22 3.15
CA ASN A 313 -24.31 25.65 3.48
C ASN A 313 -25.51 26.12 4.28
N ARG A 314 -26.71 25.60 3.98
CA ARG A 314 -27.91 25.85 4.79
C ARG A 314 -27.75 25.28 6.20
N GLU A 315 -27.36 24.01 6.31
CA GLU A 315 -27.12 23.37 7.61
C GLU A 315 -26.05 24.10 8.43
N PHE A 316 -24.97 24.56 7.79
CA PHE A 316 -23.93 25.37 8.44
C PHE A 316 -24.47 26.70 8.98
N ALA A 317 -25.38 27.34 8.25
CA ALA A 317 -25.98 28.61 8.66
C ALA A 317 -27.05 28.45 9.76
N GLU A 318 -27.73 27.29 9.81
CA GLU A 318 -28.87 27.03 10.70
C GLU A 318 -28.49 26.31 12.01
N SER A 319 -27.29 25.73 12.09
CA SER A 319 -26.82 24.98 13.27
C SER A 319 -25.77 25.72 14.09
N ASP A 320 -25.74 25.43 15.39
CA ASP A 320 -24.68 25.90 16.28
C ASP A 320 -23.33 25.24 15.94
N GLU A 321 -22.24 25.96 16.24
CA GLU A 321 -20.86 25.48 16.08
C GLU A 321 -20.55 24.40 17.14
N ASP A 322 -21.15 23.21 16.97
CA ASP A 322 -20.88 22.00 17.73
C ASP A 322 -20.09 21.02 16.85
N LEU A 323 -18.90 20.67 17.33
CA LEU A 323 -18.00 19.73 16.67
C LEU A 323 -18.09 18.33 17.28
N ASP A 324 -18.99 18.06 18.23
CA ASP A 324 -19.14 16.72 18.82
C ASP A 324 -19.54 15.67 17.75
N PRO A 325 -18.92 14.48 17.73
CA PRO A 325 -19.20 13.46 16.70
C PRO A 325 -20.63 12.91 16.70
N LYS A 326 -21.34 13.00 17.83
CA LYS A 326 -22.68 12.45 18.01
C LYS A 326 -23.76 13.50 17.88
N THR A 327 -23.49 14.73 18.32
CA THR A 327 -24.49 15.81 18.36
C THR A 327 -24.24 16.92 17.36
N GLY A 328 -22.99 17.11 16.92
CA GLY A 328 -22.60 18.16 15.99
C GLY A 328 -23.19 17.99 14.60
N ALA A 329 -23.58 19.10 13.98
CA ALA A 329 -24.00 19.14 12.59
C ALA A 329 -22.86 18.70 11.67
N ARG A 330 -23.18 17.92 10.62
CA ARG A 330 -22.14 17.44 9.69
C ARG A 330 -21.46 18.61 8.98
N ALA A 331 -22.19 19.70 8.74
CA ALA A 331 -21.66 20.87 8.05
C ALA A 331 -20.57 21.58 8.87
N HIS A 332 -20.75 21.78 10.18
CA HIS A 332 -19.69 22.36 11.02
C HIS A 332 -18.48 21.43 11.12
N ARG A 333 -18.71 20.13 11.32
CA ARG A 333 -17.62 19.14 11.37
C ARG A 333 -16.84 19.03 10.05
N ALA A 334 -17.50 19.24 8.91
CA ALA A 334 -16.86 19.17 7.60
C ALA A 334 -16.20 20.48 7.13
N ALA A 335 -16.38 21.59 7.84
CA ALA A 335 -15.95 22.91 7.36
C ALA A 335 -14.43 22.97 7.10
N ALA A 336 -13.59 22.39 7.97
CA ALA A 336 -12.13 22.34 7.81
C ALA A 336 -11.67 21.48 6.61
N ILE A 337 -12.54 20.63 6.08
CA ILE A 337 -12.29 19.78 4.92
C ILE A 337 -13.20 20.11 3.73
N ALA A 338 -13.93 21.24 3.75
CA ALA A 338 -14.85 21.63 2.68
C ALA A 338 -14.13 21.73 1.31
N ILE A 339 -12.87 22.18 1.33
CA ILE A 339 -11.96 22.17 0.19
C ILE A 339 -10.65 21.53 0.63
N VAL A 340 -10.12 20.60 -0.17
CA VAL A 340 -8.84 19.93 0.09
C VAL A 340 -7.92 20.03 -1.12
N GLU A 341 -6.62 19.99 -0.87
CA GLU A 341 -5.62 19.81 -1.94
C GLU A 341 -5.60 18.35 -2.40
N ALA A 342 -5.56 18.15 -3.71
CA ALA A 342 -5.49 16.84 -4.34
C ALA A 342 -4.52 16.82 -5.52
N HIS A 343 -3.95 15.66 -5.77
CA HIS A 343 -3.06 15.36 -6.89
C HIS A 343 -3.79 14.45 -7.88
N LEU A 344 -4.11 14.95 -9.07
CA LEU A 344 -4.75 14.18 -10.14
C LEU A 344 -3.69 13.70 -11.13
N VAL A 345 -3.57 12.40 -11.36
CA VAL A 345 -2.70 11.86 -12.42
C VAL A 345 -3.32 12.22 -13.78
N ILE A 346 -2.63 13.06 -14.55
CA ILE A 346 -3.11 13.60 -15.84
C ILE A 346 -2.25 13.16 -17.02
N GLY A 347 -1.10 12.53 -16.79
CA GLY A 347 -0.28 12.03 -17.89
C GLY A 347 0.83 11.08 -17.48
N THR A 348 1.26 10.25 -18.42
CA THR A 348 2.45 9.39 -18.29
C THR A 348 2.97 8.99 -19.67
N PRO A 349 4.30 8.89 -19.89
CA PRO A 349 4.85 8.42 -21.16
C PRO A 349 4.57 6.92 -21.41
N THR A 350 4.17 6.16 -20.39
CA THR A 350 3.91 4.71 -20.48
C THR A 350 2.53 4.36 -19.90
N PRO A 351 1.43 4.78 -20.54
CA PRO A 351 0.08 4.55 -20.04
C PRO A 351 -0.25 3.05 -19.86
N GLN A 352 0.35 2.18 -20.65
CA GLN A 352 0.24 0.73 -20.54
C GLN A 352 0.76 0.18 -19.19
N ARG A 353 1.59 0.95 -18.48
CA ARG A 353 2.14 0.59 -17.16
C ARG A 353 1.51 1.35 -16.01
N LEU A 354 0.49 2.17 -16.26
CA LEU A 354 -0.09 3.08 -15.27
C LEU A 354 -0.49 2.38 -13.97
N TYR A 355 -1.18 1.24 -14.07
CA TYR A 355 -1.65 0.48 -12.90
C TYR A 355 -0.49 0.16 -11.94
N ARG A 356 0.61 -0.33 -12.49
CA ARG A 356 1.83 -0.63 -11.72
C ARG A 356 2.47 0.60 -11.13
N ILE A 357 2.60 1.67 -11.92
CA ILE A 357 3.20 2.94 -11.47
C ILE A 357 2.46 3.45 -10.24
N VAL A 358 1.12 3.52 -10.29
CA VAL A 358 0.32 4.01 -9.16
C VAL A 358 0.29 3.03 -7.99
N GLN A 359 0.38 1.73 -8.25
CA GLN A 359 0.50 0.72 -7.21
C GLN A 359 1.85 0.78 -6.49
N MET A 360 2.95 1.03 -7.20
CA MET A 360 4.27 1.29 -6.59
C MET A 360 4.27 2.56 -5.75
N SER A 361 3.61 3.61 -6.26
CA SER A 361 3.39 4.85 -5.52
C SER A 361 2.60 4.60 -4.23
N ASN A 362 1.56 3.76 -4.26
CA ASN A 362 0.82 3.29 -3.08
C ASN A 362 1.73 2.51 -2.11
N ARG A 363 2.53 1.55 -2.61
CA ARG A 363 3.44 0.75 -1.79
C ARG A 363 4.51 1.57 -1.08
N ARG A 364 5.11 2.59 -1.72
CA ARG A 364 6.13 3.44 -1.10
C ARG A 364 5.60 4.15 0.16
N ASP A 365 4.34 4.59 0.12
CA ASP A 365 3.63 5.19 1.27
C ASP A 365 3.46 4.20 2.44
N HIS A 366 3.43 2.90 2.11
CA HIS A 366 3.20 1.79 3.05
C HIS A 366 4.47 1.08 3.54
N VAL A 367 5.63 1.28 2.90
CA VAL A 367 6.92 0.73 3.35
C VAL A 367 7.55 1.59 4.45
N ASN A 368 7.29 2.90 4.46
CA ASN A 368 7.75 3.85 5.50
C ASN A 368 6.61 4.56 6.29
N PRO A 369 5.57 3.86 6.78
CA PRO A 369 4.37 4.49 7.30
C PRO A 369 4.45 4.85 8.80
N PRO A 370 3.54 5.73 9.29
CA PRO A 370 3.23 5.86 10.71
C PRO A 370 2.36 4.69 11.25
N LEU A 371 1.80 3.85 10.38
CA LEU A 371 0.96 2.69 10.70
C LEU A 371 1.65 1.38 10.32
N GLU A 372 1.78 0.42 11.24
CA GLU A 372 2.46 -0.84 10.95
C GLU A 372 1.72 -1.64 9.86
N PHE A 373 2.45 -1.92 8.78
CA PHE A 373 2.03 -2.92 7.81
C PHE A 373 2.17 -4.32 8.43
N ASP A 374 1.14 -5.16 8.30
CA ASP A 374 1.22 -6.56 8.73
C ASP A 374 2.38 -7.31 8.04
N ALA A 375 2.85 -8.40 8.64
CA ALA A 375 4.03 -9.09 8.11
C ALA A 375 3.82 -9.62 6.68
N VAL A 376 2.59 -10.00 6.33
CA VAL A 376 2.24 -10.61 5.04
C VAL A 376 2.33 -9.58 3.93
N GLY A 377 1.53 -8.53 3.96
CA GLY A 377 1.52 -7.62 2.83
C GLY A 377 2.77 -6.73 2.77
N ARG A 378 3.53 -6.55 3.87
CA ARG A 378 4.87 -5.93 3.79
C ARG A 378 5.79 -6.79 2.93
N SER A 379 5.77 -8.10 3.17
CA SER A 379 6.59 -9.06 2.42
C SER A 379 6.13 -9.16 0.96
N ARG A 380 4.80 -9.12 0.70
CA ARG A 380 4.26 -9.04 -0.66
C ARG A 380 4.72 -7.77 -1.37
N ALA A 381 4.54 -6.59 -0.76
CA ALA A 381 4.94 -5.31 -1.33
C ALA A 381 6.43 -5.27 -1.71
N LEU A 382 7.32 -5.80 -0.86
CA LEU A 382 8.75 -5.94 -1.16
C LEU A 382 8.99 -6.85 -2.36
N GLY A 383 8.38 -8.03 -2.40
CA GLY A 383 8.50 -8.95 -3.53
C GLY A 383 7.98 -8.34 -4.84
N ARG A 384 6.84 -7.65 -4.80
CA ARG A 384 6.29 -6.92 -5.95
C ARG A 384 7.19 -5.77 -6.39
N GLY A 385 7.91 -5.13 -5.48
CA GLY A 385 8.93 -4.11 -5.80
C GLY A 385 10.15 -4.69 -6.55
N VAL A 386 10.57 -5.91 -6.22
CA VAL A 386 11.63 -6.62 -6.96
C VAL A 386 11.18 -6.97 -8.38
N LEU A 387 9.97 -7.55 -8.52
CA LEU A 387 9.36 -7.78 -9.83
C LEU A 387 9.24 -6.46 -10.61
N GLY A 388 8.86 -5.39 -9.88
CA GLY A 388 8.97 -3.96 -10.19
C GLY A 388 10.20 -3.62 -11.03
N MET A 389 11.35 -3.78 -10.39
CA MET A 389 12.65 -3.46 -10.96
C MET A 389 13.00 -4.30 -12.20
N TYR A 390 12.59 -5.57 -12.25
CA TYR A 390 12.90 -6.44 -13.39
C TYR A 390 12.19 -6.03 -14.68
N VAL A 391 10.93 -5.61 -14.61
CA VAL A 391 10.21 -5.15 -15.82
C VAL A 391 10.68 -3.78 -16.27
N ALA A 392 10.99 -2.87 -15.34
CA ALA A 392 11.58 -1.58 -15.66
C ALA A 392 12.89 -1.73 -16.45
N ARG A 393 13.66 -2.79 -16.17
CA ARG A 393 14.90 -3.16 -16.87
C ARG A 393 14.71 -4.17 -18.00
N GLN A 394 13.47 -4.48 -18.39
CA GLN A 394 13.12 -5.41 -19.47
C GLN A 394 13.68 -6.83 -19.29
N LEU A 395 13.93 -7.26 -18.05
CA LEU A 395 14.38 -8.63 -17.70
C LEU A 395 13.23 -9.59 -17.37
N MET A 396 12.01 -9.07 -17.44
CA MET A 396 10.73 -9.74 -17.23
C MET A 396 9.68 -8.92 -17.99
N ASP A 397 8.73 -9.57 -18.63
CA ASP A 397 7.58 -8.90 -19.24
C ASP A 397 6.52 -8.53 -18.17
N GLU A 398 5.65 -7.59 -18.52
CA GLU A 398 4.60 -7.09 -17.63
C GLU A 398 3.67 -8.21 -17.17
N LYS A 399 3.28 -9.10 -18.10
CA LYS A 399 2.31 -10.16 -17.87
C LYS A 399 2.83 -11.20 -16.87
N THR A 400 4.06 -11.66 -17.05
CA THR A 400 4.72 -12.55 -16.10
C THR A 400 4.78 -11.90 -14.72
N ALA A 401 5.12 -10.61 -14.63
CA ALA A 401 5.17 -9.91 -13.34
C ALA A 401 3.78 -9.81 -12.68
N GLU A 402 2.72 -9.53 -13.43
CA GLU A 402 1.33 -9.53 -12.94
C GLU A 402 0.97 -10.88 -12.32
N VAL A 403 1.22 -11.97 -13.04
CA VAL A 403 0.89 -13.32 -12.54
C VAL A 403 1.71 -13.66 -11.30
N LEU A 404 3.03 -13.42 -11.32
CA LEU A 404 3.88 -13.67 -10.15
C LEU A 404 3.51 -12.78 -8.96
N SER A 405 3.02 -11.56 -9.18
CA SER A 405 2.58 -10.64 -8.11
C SER A 405 1.21 -10.98 -7.52
N GLY A 406 0.45 -11.86 -8.17
CA GLY A 406 -0.91 -12.27 -7.75
C GLY A 406 -2.02 -11.43 -8.38
N LEU A 407 -1.72 -10.62 -9.40
CA LEU A 407 -2.65 -9.68 -10.04
C LEU A 407 -3.30 -10.26 -11.31
N ALA A 408 -2.83 -11.43 -11.75
CA ALA A 408 -3.35 -12.16 -12.89
C ALA A 408 -3.39 -13.68 -12.61
N PRO A 409 -4.28 -14.44 -13.27
CA PRO A 409 -4.36 -15.89 -13.12
C PRO A 409 -3.05 -16.62 -13.45
N ILE A 410 -2.74 -17.71 -12.71
CA ILE A 410 -1.52 -18.51 -12.96
C ILE A 410 -1.43 -19.01 -14.41
N ARG A 411 -2.60 -19.32 -15.01
CA ARG A 411 -2.69 -19.87 -16.36
C ARG A 411 -2.17 -18.94 -17.46
N GLU A 412 -1.94 -17.68 -17.13
CA GLU A 412 -1.39 -16.68 -18.06
C GLU A 412 0.14 -16.62 -18.02
N LEU A 413 0.81 -17.44 -17.21
CA LEU A 413 2.26 -17.63 -17.33
C LEU A 413 2.62 -18.29 -18.67
N PRO A 414 3.81 -17.98 -19.23
CA PRO A 414 4.32 -18.69 -20.39
C PRO A 414 4.52 -20.18 -20.10
N ASP A 415 4.39 -21.01 -21.12
CA ASP A 415 4.60 -22.46 -21.06
C ASP A 415 3.71 -23.20 -20.04
N ILE A 416 2.50 -22.70 -19.79
CA ILE A 416 1.45 -23.40 -19.04
C ILE A 416 0.59 -24.20 -20.02
N SER A 417 0.41 -25.49 -19.72
CA SER A 417 -0.49 -26.37 -20.46
C SER A 417 -1.87 -26.37 -19.81
N SER A 418 -2.93 -26.52 -20.62
CA SER A 418 -4.31 -26.49 -20.14
C SER A 418 -4.65 -27.63 -19.19
N ASP A 419 -3.97 -28.77 -19.32
CA ASP A 419 -4.13 -30.00 -18.53
C ASP A 419 -3.40 -29.98 -17.18
N MET A 420 -2.59 -28.95 -16.87
CA MET A 420 -1.90 -28.86 -15.59
C MET A 420 -2.88 -28.81 -14.41
N SER A 421 -2.60 -29.62 -13.40
CA SER A 421 -3.38 -29.67 -12.16
C SER A 421 -3.15 -28.43 -11.28
N VAL A 422 -3.95 -28.26 -10.24
CA VAL A 422 -3.86 -27.13 -9.30
C VAL A 422 -2.50 -27.09 -8.60
N SER A 423 -2.01 -28.25 -8.16
CA SER A 423 -0.71 -28.41 -7.51
C SER A 423 0.44 -28.08 -8.45
N GLU A 424 0.36 -28.49 -9.73
CA GLU A 424 1.32 -28.10 -10.76
C GLU A 424 1.34 -26.59 -11.00
N LEU A 425 0.17 -25.94 -11.14
CA LEU A 425 0.08 -24.50 -11.34
C LEU A 425 0.70 -23.72 -10.16
N ARG A 426 0.35 -24.11 -8.92
CA ARG A 426 0.92 -23.53 -7.70
C ARG A 426 2.43 -23.71 -7.64
N ASP A 427 2.93 -24.89 -8.01
CA ASP A 427 4.36 -25.17 -8.08
C ASP A 427 5.08 -24.26 -9.07
N ARG A 428 4.56 -24.17 -10.31
CA ARG A 428 5.14 -23.34 -11.38
C ARG A 428 5.29 -21.89 -10.94
N ARG A 429 4.25 -21.30 -10.36
CA ARG A 429 4.30 -19.92 -9.84
C ARG A 429 5.25 -19.77 -8.66
N SER A 430 5.18 -20.66 -7.67
CA SER A 430 6.04 -20.63 -6.48
C SER A 430 7.53 -20.73 -6.83
N MET A 431 7.88 -21.62 -7.76
CA MET A 431 9.26 -21.83 -8.19
C MET A 431 9.77 -20.70 -9.10
N ALA A 432 8.91 -20.10 -9.92
CA ALA A 432 9.25 -18.89 -10.66
C ALA A 432 9.54 -17.71 -9.72
N LEU A 433 8.72 -17.54 -8.66
CA LEU A 433 8.97 -16.56 -7.60
C LEU A 433 10.28 -16.82 -6.86
N LEU A 434 10.59 -18.07 -6.54
CA LEU A 434 11.84 -18.45 -5.89
C LEU A 434 13.05 -18.04 -6.74
N ARG A 435 13.04 -18.36 -8.04
CA ARG A 435 14.11 -17.97 -8.99
C ARG A 435 14.21 -16.45 -9.16
N ALA A 436 13.09 -15.72 -9.09
CA ALA A 436 13.08 -14.26 -9.16
C ALA A 436 13.70 -13.61 -7.91
N LEU A 437 13.46 -14.17 -6.72
CA LEU A 437 13.94 -13.63 -5.45
C LEU A 437 15.31 -14.19 -5.02
N PHE A 438 15.75 -15.29 -5.61
CA PHE A 438 17.09 -15.87 -5.45
C PHE A 438 17.74 -16.14 -6.81
N PRO A 439 17.99 -15.09 -7.62
CA PRO A 439 18.51 -15.25 -8.96
C PRO A 439 19.98 -15.66 -8.96
N VAL A 440 20.34 -16.52 -9.91
CA VAL A 440 21.75 -16.84 -10.25
C VAL A 440 22.38 -15.78 -11.16
N ASP A 441 21.56 -15.10 -11.95
CA ASP A 441 21.95 -14.02 -12.86
C ASP A 441 22.50 -12.81 -12.05
N PRO A 442 23.77 -12.41 -12.27
CA PRO A 442 24.39 -11.28 -11.58
C PRO A 442 23.63 -9.95 -11.74
N LEU A 443 23.05 -9.68 -12.92
CA LEU A 443 22.32 -8.45 -13.18
C LEU A 443 21.02 -8.42 -12.37
N LYS A 444 20.25 -9.51 -12.39
CA LYS A 444 19.05 -9.64 -11.55
C LYS A 444 19.38 -9.54 -10.06
N ARG A 445 20.49 -10.14 -9.62
CA ARG A 445 20.95 -10.04 -8.22
C ARG A 445 21.24 -8.60 -7.82
N HIS A 446 21.93 -7.83 -8.66
CA HIS A 446 22.22 -6.42 -8.41
C HIS A 446 20.94 -5.57 -8.32
N LEU A 447 19.99 -5.78 -9.24
CA LEU A 447 18.71 -5.07 -9.24
C LEU A 447 17.86 -5.40 -8.02
N LEU A 448 17.84 -6.66 -7.59
CA LEU A 448 17.17 -7.08 -6.36
C LEU A 448 17.78 -6.40 -5.14
N GLN A 449 19.11 -6.36 -5.05
CA GLN A 449 19.81 -5.66 -3.96
C GLN A 449 19.45 -4.18 -3.91
N ARG A 450 19.37 -3.52 -5.07
CA ARG A 450 18.91 -2.12 -5.16
C ARG A 450 17.45 -1.98 -4.72
N ALA A 451 16.56 -2.89 -5.13
CA ALA A 451 15.14 -2.84 -4.80
C ALA A 451 14.86 -3.07 -3.30
N LEU A 452 15.69 -3.88 -2.63
CA LEU A 452 15.55 -4.22 -1.22
C LEU A 452 16.54 -3.47 -0.30
N SER A 453 17.39 -2.60 -0.86
CA SER A 453 18.47 -1.89 -0.16
C SER A 453 19.40 -2.81 0.63
N GLU A 454 19.80 -3.91 0.02
CA GLU A 454 20.63 -4.95 0.65
C GLU A 454 22.13 -4.69 0.51
N ASN A 455 22.91 -5.27 1.42
CA ASN A 455 24.36 -5.29 1.34
C ASN A 455 24.89 -6.10 0.13
N PRO A 456 26.14 -5.84 -0.31
CA PRO A 456 26.80 -6.65 -1.34
C PRO A 456 26.85 -8.14 -0.97
N PRO A 457 26.94 -9.06 -1.96
CA PRO A 457 26.80 -10.51 -1.72
C PRO A 457 27.79 -11.09 -0.68
N SER A 458 29.00 -10.51 -0.58
CA SER A 458 30.02 -10.91 0.39
C SER A 458 29.64 -10.58 1.84
N GLN A 459 28.76 -9.59 2.05
CA GLN A 459 28.34 -9.07 3.35
C GLN A 459 26.84 -9.29 3.63
N LEU A 460 26.14 -10.03 2.75
CA LEU A 460 24.70 -10.27 2.86
C LEU A 460 24.37 -11.00 4.18
N LYS A 461 23.55 -10.37 5.00
CA LYS A 461 23.17 -10.84 6.33
C LYS A 461 22.04 -11.86 6.23
N ALA A 462 21.95 -12.73 7.25
CA ALA A 462 20.86 -13.70 7.35
C ALA A 462 19.47 -13.01 7.35
N SER A 463 19.35 -11.84 7.97
CA SER A 463 18.11 -11.06 8.00
C SER A 463 17.63 -10.61 6.62
N GLU A 464 18.56 -10.29 5.70
CA GLU A 464 18.24 -9.89 4.32
C GLU A 464 17.77 -11.11 3.52
N ILE A 465 18.45 -12.25 3.67
CA ILE A 465 18.02 -13.53 3.09
C ILE A 465 16.62 -13.93 3.60
N HIS A 466 16.36 -13.76 4.90
CA HIS A 466 15.06 -14.03 5.48
C HIS A 466 13.99 -13.07 4.95
N GLN A 467 14.33 -11.81 4.66
CA GLN A 467 13.42 -10.86 4.03
C GLN A 467 13.02 -11.32 2.62
N ARG A 468 13.98 -11.76 1.79
CA ARG A 468 13.70 -12.37 0.47
C ARG A 468 12.83 -13.60 0.60
N ALA A 469 13.13 -14.46 1.57
CA ALA A 469 12.40 -15.72 1.79
C ALA A 469 10.96 -15.48 2.28
N ARG A 470 10.75 -14.47 3.12
CA ARG A 470 9.41 -13.99 3.51
C ARG A 470 8.65 -13.42 2.32
N ALA A 471 9.30 -12.63 1.46
CA ALA A 471 8.66 -12.12 0.24
C ALA A 471 8.20 -13.26 -0.68
N TRP A 472 9.06 -14.27 -0.88
CA TRP A 472 8.74 -15.48 -1.62
C TRP A 472 7.54 -16.22 -1.01
N SER A 473 7.57 -16.44 0.31
CA SER A 473 6.50 -17.14 1.02
C SER A 473 5.16 -16.39 0.96
N ALA A 474 5.20 -15.08 1.17
CA ALA A 474 4.01 -14.24 1.17
C ALA A 474 3.37 -14.14 -0.22
N LEU A 475 4.16 -14.02 -1.29
CA LEU A 475 3.65 -14.03 -2.66
C LEU A 475 3.16 -15.42 -3.09
N THR A 476 3.81 -16.49 -2.64
CA THR A 476 3.36 -17.87 -2.89
C THR A 476 1.98 -18.11 -2.28
N SER A 477 1.72 -17.56 -1.10
CA SER A 477 0.42 -17.70 -0.43
C SER A 477 -0.77 -17.09 -1.21
N GLU A 478 -0.53 -16.18 -2.17
CA GLU A 478 -1.59 -15.65 -3.06
C GLU A 478 -2.18 -16.72 -4.00
N SER A 479 -1.57 -17.90 -4.09
CA SER A 479 -2.11 -19.01 -4.88
C SER A 479 -2.94 -20.00 -4.07
N TYR A 480 -3.25 -19.69 -2.81
CA TYR A 480 -3.94 -20.57 -1.88
C TYR A 480 -5.13 -19.84 -1.24
N PRO A 481 -6.13 -20.59 -0.73
CA PRO A 481 -7.36 -19.98 -0.20
C PRO A 481 -7.12 -19.05 0.99
N LYS A 482 -6.09 -19.32 1.79
CA LYS A 482 -5.75 -18.56 3.00
C LYS A 482 -4.26 -18.26 3.06
N PRO A 483 -3.88 -17.00 3.37
CA PRO A 483 -2.48 -16.67 3.59
C PRO A 483 -1.97 -17.29 4.89
N TRP A 484 -0.69 -17.67 4.91
CA TRP A 484 0.04 -18.08 6.11
C TRP A 484 1.05 -17.01 6.53
N ASN A 485 1.62 -17.17 7.73
CA ASN A 485 2.67 -16.28 8.19
C ASN A 485 3.95 -16.44 7.33
N PRO A 486 4.50 -15.36 6.74
CA PRO A 486 5.62 -15.44 5.78
C PRO A 486 6.91 -16.02 6.35
N ARG A 487 7.04 -16.10 7.69
CA ARG A 487 8.16 -16.76 8.35
C ARG A 487 8.27 -18.25 8.01
N ILE A 488 7.21 -18.86 7.47
CA ILE A 488 7.27 -20.22 6.88
C ILE A 488 8.40 -20.35 5.86
N GLY A 489 8.71 -19.28 5.11
CA GLY A 489 9.79 -19.27 4.13
C GLY A 489 11.20 -19.14 4.72
N GLU A 490 11.39 -18.86 6.02
CA GLU A 490 12.72 -18.66 6.65
C GLU A 490 13.50 -19.98 6.85
N ILE A 491 13.68 -20.71 5.77
CA ILE A 491 14.31 -22.03 5.72
C ILE A 491 15.74 -21.97 5.17
N PHE A 492 16.14 -20.82 4.62
CA PHE A 492 17.44 -20.64 3.99
C PHE A 492 18.51 -20.15 4.96
N THR A 493 19.74 -20.56 4.68
CA THR A 493 20.95 -20.04 5.34
C THR A 493 21.73 -19.15 4.38
N THR A 494 22.82 -18.55 4.84
CA THR A 494 23.70 -17.69 4.02
C THR A 494 24.29 -18.37 2.79
N LYS A 495 24.24 -19.70 2.71
CA LYS A 495 24.65 -20.48 1.54
C LYS A 495 23.83 -20.20 0.27
N ILE A 496 22.61 -19.66 0.40
CA ILE A 496 21.71 -19.37 -0.74
C ILE A 496 22.05 -18.08 -1.49
N ARG A 497 23.06 -17.31 -1.02
CA ARG A 497 23.40 -15.98 -1.54
C ARG A 497 23.74 -15.95 -3.04
N ASP A 498 24.25 -17.05 -3.57
CA ASP A 498 24.64 -17.19 -4.97
C ASP A 498 23.43 -17.48 -5.88
N GLY A 499 22.25 -17.73 -5.29
CA GLY A 499 21.00 -18.00 -5.98
C GLY A 499 20.57 -19.46 -5.90
N VAL A 500 19.40 -19.76 -6.47
CA VAL A 500 18.81 -21.10 -6.52
C VAL A 500 18.80 -21.62 -7.95
N VAL A 501 19.37 -22.82 -8.14
CA VAL A 501 19.24 -23.61 -9.37
C VAL A 501 18.25 -24.74 -9.09
N LEU A 502 17.14 -24.76 -9.83
CA LEU A 502 16.18 -25.87 -9.80
C LEU A 502 16.46 -26.82 -10.97
N SER A 503 16.20 -28.11 -10.79
CA SER A 503 16.45 -29.15 -11.81
C SER A 503 15.69 -28.94 -13.13
N GLY A 504 14.61 -28.16 -13.10
CA GLY A 504 13.73 -27.93 -14.27
C GLY A 504 12.74 -29.06 -14.53
N ARG A 505 12.76 -30.13 -13.73
CA ARG A 505 11.77 -31.21 -13.79
C ARG A 505 10.38 -30.70 -13.42
N ARG A 506 9.34 -31.27 -14.04
CA ARG A 506 7.95 -30.96 -13.66
C ARG A 506 7.63 -31.57 -12.30
N LEU A 507 6.61 -31.04 -11.63
CA LEU A 507 6.19 -31.53 -10.33
C LEU A 507 5.81 -33.04 -10.34
N PRO A 508 5.06 -33.57 -11.32
CA PRO A 508 4.75 -35.00 -11.36
C PRO A 508 6.01 -35.86 -11.44
N ASP A 509 7.02 -35.45 -12.22
CA ASP A 509 8.28 -36.16 -12.37
C ASP A 509 9.11 -36.15 -11.06
N LEU A 510 9.14 -35.00 -10.38
CA LEU A 510 9.77 -34.88 -9.06
C LEU A 510 9.11 -35.82 -8.04
N LEU A 511 7.77 -35.78 -7.95
CA LEU A 511 7.02 -36.63 -7.03
C LEU A 511 7.16 -38.12 -7.36
N ALA A 512 7.22 -38.49 -8.63
CA ALA A 512 7.42 -39.87 -9.06
C ALA A 512 8.82 -40.39 -8.68
N ALA A 513 9.86 -39.59 -8.91
CA ALA A 513 11.26 -39.98 -8.69
C ALA A 513 11.72 -39.89 -7.22
N ALA A 514 11.06 -39.10 -6.37
CA ALA A 514 11.55 -38.76 -5.03
C ALA A 514 11.83 -39.96 -4.08
N ASN A 515 11.24 -41.12 -4.31
CA ASN A 515 11.53 -42.32 -3.52
C ASN A 515 12.95 -42.85 -3.74
N THR A 516 13.49 -42.70 -4.95
CA THR A 516 14.76 -43.30 -5.37
C THR A 516 15.82 -42.26 -5.73
N ASP A 517 15.41 -41.06 -6.13
CA ASP A 517 16.29 -39.96 -6.51
C ASP A 517 16.45 -38.96 -5.36
N ASN A 518 17.66 -38.89 -4.79
CA ASN A 518 18.01 -37.98 -3.69
C ASN A 518 17.85 -36.51 -4.07
N GLU A 519 18.20 -36.13 -5.31
CA GLU A 519 18.11 -34.74 -5.74
C GLU A 519 16.65 -34.32 -5.89
N ALA A 520 15.81 -35.18 -6.47
CA ALA A 520 14.37 -34.92 -6.57
C ALA A 520 13.72 -34.79 -5.18
N PHE A 521 14.08 -35.66 -4.23
CA PHE A 521 13.59 -35.59 -2.86
C PHE A 521 14.04 -34.30 -2.15
N GLU A 522 15.32 -33.96 -2.22
CA GLU A 522 15.85 -32.75 -1.59
C GLU A 522 15.28 -31.47 -2.19
N GLU A 523 15.04 -31.43 -3.50
CA GLU A 523 14.40 -30.27 -4.14
C GLU A 523 12.95 -30.09 -3.65
N LEU A 524 12.19 -31.18 -3.48
CA LEU A 524 10.84 -31.14 -2.92
C LEU A 524 10.84 -30.64 -1.47
N VAL A 525 11.68 -31.22 -0.62
CA VAL A 525 11.72 -30.87 0.81
C VAL A 525 12.25 -29.45 1.02
N SER A 526 13.25 -29.03 0.24
CA SER A 526 13.91 -27.73 0.42
C SER A 526 13.08 -26.55 -0.06
N TYR A 527 12.20 -26.72 -1.05
CA TYR A 527 11.52 -25.59 -1.69
C TYR A 527 9.98 -25.66 -1.67
N ARG A 528 9.38 -26.85 -1.50
CA ARG A 528 7.90 -27.01 -1.56
C ARG A 528 7.28 -27.39 -0.22
N ALA A 529 7.90 -28.31 0.52
CA ALA A 529 7.32 -28.91 1.71
C ALA A 529 6.85 -27.89 2.75
N ALA A 530 7.62 -26.83 3.02
CA ALA A 530 7.25 -25.83 4.02
C ALA A 530 5.92 -25.12 3.69
N HIS A 531 5.74 -24.69 2.44
CA HIS A 531 4.51 -24.03 2.00
C HIS A 531 3.32 -25.00 1.95
N TRP A 532 3.54 -26.23 1.48
CA TRP A 532 2.47 -27.23 1.39
C TRP A 532 1.98 -27.68 2.76
N LEU A 533 2.89 -27.86 3.73
CA LEU A 533 2.49 -28.15 5.11
C LEU A 533 1.74 -26.97 5.73
N ALA A 534 2.15 -25.73 5.43
CA ALA A 534 1.49 -24.53 5.95
C ALA A 534 0.10 -24.31 5.34
N SER A 535 -0.10 -24.61 4.05
CA SER A 535 -1.40 -24.45 3.39
C SER A 535 -2.50 -25.32 4.01
N PHE A 536 -2.12 -26.47 4.56
CA PHE A 536 -3.02 -27.38 5.28
C PHE A 536 -2.91 -27.25 6.81
N ALA A 537 -2.32 -26.15 7.32
CA ALA A 537 -2.16 -25.85 8.74
C ALA A 537 -1.44 -26.94 9.57
N LEU A 538 -0.64 -27.81 8.94
CA LEU A 538 0.14 -28.86 9.60
C LEU A 538 1.34 -28.28 10.36
N VAL A 539 1.86 -27.15 9.89
CA VAL A 539 2.96 -26.41 10.50
C VAL A 539 2.61 -24.94 10.63
N GLU A 540 3.08 -24.33 11.73
CA GLU A 540 3.09 -22.88 11.92
C GLU A 540 4.53 -22.44 12.20
N PRO A 541 4.93 -21.21 11.85
CA PRO A 541 6.25 -20.73 12.23
C PRO A 541 6.30 -20.47 13.74
N ASP A 542 7.45 -20.72 14.34
CA ASP A 542 7.69 -20.45 15.75
C ASP A 542 7.46 -18.96 16.07
N ARG A 543 6.49 -18.68 16.95
CA ARG A 543 6.05 -17.31 17.29
C ARG A 543 6.93 -16.64 18.34
N GLY A 544 7.85 -17.34 18.98
CA GLY A 544 8.75 -16.74 19.97
C GLY A 544 8.09 -16.30 21.29
N SER A 545 6.78 -16.50 21.46
CA SER A 545 6.07 -16.27 22.72
C SER A 545 6.21 -17.46 23.68
N LEU A 546 6.19 -17.19 24.98
CA LEU A 546 6.36 -18.15 26.09
C LEU A 546 5.13 -19.03 26.35
N ASP A 547 3.97 -18.70 25.78
CA ASP A 547 2.77 -19.51 25.94
C ASP A 547 2.82 -20.71 24.99
N GLY A 548 2.75 -21.91 25.59
CA GLY A 548 2.81 -23.18 24.87
C GLY A 548 1.78 -23.25 23.73
N GLN A 549 2.17 -23.86 22.61
CA GLN A 549 1.24 -24.14 21.51
C GLN A 549 0.29 -25.25 21.98
N GLU A 550 -0.92 -24.91 22.42
CA GLU A 550 -1.98 -25.88 22.70
C GLU A 550 -2.58 -26.38 21.36
N ALA A 551 -2.65 -27.70 21.17
CA ALA A 551 -3.33 -28.33 20.05
C ALA A 551 -4.46 -29.23 20.57
N ILE A 552 -5.51 -29.43 19.77
CA ILE A 552 -6.59 -30.35 20.09
C ILE A 552 -6.26 -31.71 19.48
N ASP A 553 -6.23 -32.76 20.29
CA ASP A 553 -5.98 -34.13 19.85
C ASP A 553 -7.20 -34.77 19.16
N ASP A 554 -7.02 -35.97 18.62
CA ASP A 554 -8.07 -36.72 17.92
C ASP A 554 -9.27 -37.09 18.84
N ALA A 555 -9.15 -36.93 20.15
CA ALA A 555 -10.20 -37.16 21.16
C ALA A 555 -10.81 -35.84 21.70
N GLY A 556 -10.40 -34.68 21.19
CA GLY A 556 -10.87 -33.37 21.64
C GLY A 556 -10.14 -32.82 22.87
N GLY A 557 -9.09 -33.48 23.36
CA GLY A 557 -8.25 -33.07 24.47
C GLY A 557 -7.21 -32.01 24.07
N ARG A 558 -6.91 -31.06 24.95
CA ARG A 558 -5.82 -30.10 24.72
C ARG A 558 -4.48 -30.73 25.08
N VAL A 559 -3.59 -30.83 24.09
CA VAL A 559 -2.24 -31.38 24.23
C VAL A 559 -1.22 -30.27 24.00
N ALA A 560 -0.22 -30.19 24.88
CA ALA A 560 0.90 -29.28 24.72
C ALA A 560 1.79 -29.74 23.55
N ARG A 561 1.93 -28.91 22.53
CA ARG A 561 2.76 -29.19 21.34
C ARG A 561 4.22 -28.81 21.61
N GLU A 562 5.15 -29.69 21.24
CA GLU A 562 6.58 -29.40 21.37
C GLU A 562 7.00 -28.27 20.41
N ARG A 563 7.72 -27.28 20.94
CA ARG A 563 8.18 -26.12 20.16
C ARG A 563 9.17 -26.54 19.08
N ARG A 564 8.82 -26.32 17.81
CA ARG A 564 9.66 -26.62 16.65
C ARG A 564 9.70 -25.47 15.64
N THR A 565 10.88 -25.21 15.11
CA THR A 565 11.06 -24.31 13.97
C THR A 565 10.71 -25.03 12.67
N VAL A 566 10.43 -24.29 11.60
CA VAL A 566 10.19 -24.89 10.27
C VAL A 566 11.39 -25.72 9.83
N THR A 567 12.62 -25.27 10.14
CA THR A 567 13.84 -26.04 9.88
C THR A 567 13.82 -27.41 10.56
N ASN A 568 13.35 -27.50 11.81
CA ASN A 568 13.25 -28.80 12.51
C ASN A 568 12.26 -29.74 11.79
N VAL A 569 11.13 -29.21 11.31
CA VAL A 569 10.15 -29.97 10.52
C VAL A 569 10.79 -30.52 9.25
N LEU A 570 11.50 -29.67 8.50
CA LEU A 570 12.15 -30.11 7.27
C LEU A 570 13.29 -31.10 7.52
N GLN A 571 13.98 -31.03 8.66
CA GLN A 571 14.98 -32.05 9.04
C GLN A 571 14.33 -33.37 9.43
N ALA A 572 13.18 -33.35 10.10
CA ALA A 572 12.44 -34.57 10.41
C ALA A 572 11.94 -35.29 9.14
N LEU A 573 11.48 -34.54 8.12
CA LEU A 573 11.14 -35.10 6.81
C LEU A 573 12.33 -35.76 6.12
N ARG A 574 13.56 -35.23 6.30
CA ARG A 574 14.79 -35.78 5.72
C ARG A 574 15.30 -37.04 6.41
N HIS A 575 14.63 -37.52 7.47
CA HIS A 575 15.06 -38.73 8.15
C HIS A 575 14.94 -39.94 7.23
N GLU A 576 16.09 -40.56 6.90
CA GLU A 576 16.21 -41.59 5.87
C GLU A 576 15.20 -42.74 6.02
N LYS A 577 14.99 -43.23 7.25
CA LYS A 577 14.05 -44.34 7.52
C LYS A 577 12.58 -43.98 7.30
N LYS A 578 12.26 -42.70 7.15
CA LYS A 578 10.90 -42.17 6.94
C LYS A 578 10.71 -41.62 5.53
N ARG A 579 11.68 -41.76 4.63
CA ARG A 579 11.62 -41.20 3.27
C ARG A 579 10.35 -41.56 2.51
N MET A 580 9.99 -42.85 2.45
CA MET A 580 8.78 -43.31 1.76
C MET A 580 7.51 -42.65 2.31
N MET A 581 7.43 -42.52 3.64
CA MET A 581 6.34 -41.83 4.33
C MET A 581 6.33 -40.33 4.02
N ALA A 582 7.49 -39.67 4.04
CA ALA A 582 7.63 -38.25 3.70
C ALA A 582 7.20 -37.95 2.26
N VAL A 583 7.63 -38.78 1.29
CA VAL A 583 7.19 -38.68 -0.10
C VAL A 583 5.68 -38.94 -0.21
N GLY A 584 5.16 -39.93 0.52
CA GLY A 584 3.72 -40.19 0.63
C GLY A 584 2.93 -38.97 1.10
N VAL A 585 3.41 -38.29 2.15
CA VAL A 585 2.82 -37.02 2.63
C VAL A 585 2.80 -35.99 1.51
N LEU A 586 3.93 -35.74 0.83
CA LEU A 586 4.00 -34.73 -0.22
C LEU A 586 3.07 -35.04 -1.41
N ARG A 587 2.97 -36.31 -1.81
CA ARG A 587 2.02 -36.74 -2.86
C ARG A 587 0.58 -36.53 -2.42
N GLU A 588 0.26 -36.82 -1.17
CA GLU A 588 -1.08 -36.61 -0.64
C GLU A 588 -1.46 -35.13 -0.54
N LEU A 589 -0.53 -34.26 -0.13
CA LEU A 589 -0.78 -32.82 -0.12
C LEU A 589 -1.02 -32.29 -1.54
N ALA A 590 -0.25 -32.75 -2.54
CA ALA A 590 -0.50 -32.39 -3.94
C ALA A 590 -1.87 -32.87 -4.43
N ALA A 591 -2.23 -34.13 -4.14
CA ALA A 591 -3.53 -34.69 -4.49
C ALA A 591 -4.70 -33.95 -3.80
N ALA A 592 -4.52 -33.54 -2.54
CA ALA A 592 -5.50 -32.76 -1.81
C ALA A 592 -5.73 -31.36 -2.40
N MET A 593 -4.65 -30.71 -2.89
CA MET A 593 -4.78 -29.45 -3.63
C MET A 593 -5.54 -29.64 -4.96
N ASP A 594 -5.25 -30.72 -5.67
CA ASP A 594 -5.90 -31.05 -6.95
C ASP A 594 -7.39 -31.39 -6.81
N ASP A 595 -7.78 -31.85 -5.63
CA ASP A 595 -9.16 -32.17 -5.25
C ASP A 595 -9.79 -31.06 -4.39
N GLY A 596 -9.61 -29.81 -4.83
CA GLY A 596 -10.29 -28.64 -4.27
C GLY A 596 -9.86 -28.25 -2.85
N ASP A 597 -8.57 -28.42 -2.53
CA ASP A 597 -8.02 -28.13 -1.19
C ASP A 597 -8.69 -28.93 -0.06
N ARG A 598 -9.12 -30.16 -0.34
CA ARG A 598 -9.70 -31.05 0.67
C ARG A 598 -8.72 -31.31 1.82
N SER A 599 -9.24 -31.70 2.98
CA SER A 599 -8.39 -32.17 4.08
C SER A 599 -7.53 -33.37 3.64
N PRO A 600 -6.20 -33.32 3.82
CA PRO A 600 -5.32 -34.41 3.42
C PRO A 600 -5.52 -35.63 4.32
N TRP A 601 -5.33 -36.82 3.76
CA TRP A 601 -5.41 -38.09 4.48
C TRP A 601 -4.07 -38.48 5.10
N ARG A 602 -4.07 -39.24 6.19
CA ARG A 602 -2.84 -39.83 6.74
C ARG A 602 -2.20 -40.75 5.72
N VAL A 603 -0.90 -40.96 5.88
CA VAL A 603 -0.16 -41.96 5.09
C VAL A 603 0.47 -43.00 6.00
N SER A 604 0.58 -44.24 5.53
CA SER A 604 1.31 -45.29 6.24
C SER A 604 2.83 -45.13 6.07
N SER A 605 3.60 -45.94 6.80
CA SER A 605 5.07 -45.93 6.78
C SER A 605 5.69 -46.17 5.40
N ASN A 606 4.98 -46.87 4.50
CA ASN A 606 5.36 -47.11 3.11
C ASN A 606 4.88 -45.99 2.15
N GLY A 607 4.23 -44.94 2.65
CA GLY A 607 3.74 -43.81 1.86
C GLY A 607 2.39 -44.03 1.18
N THR A 608 1.63 -45.08 1.53
CA THR A 608 0.27 -45.31 1.01
C THR A 608 -0.74 -44.43 1.74
N GLN A 609 -1.68 -43.84 1.02
CA GLN A 609 -2.78 -43.05 1.61
C GLN A 609 -3.69 -43.92 2.46
N LEU A 610 -4.24 -43.35 3.53
CA LEU A 610 -5.22 -43.96 4.43
C LEU A 610 -6.52 -43.15 4.41
N PRO A 611 -7.38 -43.33 3.37
CA PRO A 611 -8.62 -42.57 3.23
C PRO A 611 -9.50 -42.61 4.48
N GLY A 612 -10.18 -41.49 4.75
CA GLY A 612 -11.05 -41.34 5.92
C GLY A 612 -10.32 -41.03 7.24
N ARG A 613 -8.99 -41.04 7.27
CA ARG A 613 -8.20 -40.60 8.43
C ARG A 613 -7.55 -39.25 8.12
N ALA A 614 -8.02 -38.17 8.72
CA ALA A 614 -7.47 -36.84 8.48
C ALA A 614 -6.02 -36.72 8.98
N MET A 615 -5.16 -36.11 8.17
CA MET A 615 -3.82 -35.70 8.54
C MET A 615 -3.91 -34.47 9.43
N THR A 616 -3.70 -34.65 10.74
CA THR A 616 -3.74 -33.55 11.71
C THR A 616 -2.32 -33.08 12.05
N PRO A 617 -2.15 -31.85 12.57
CA PRO A 617 -0.86 -31.37 13.07
C PRO A 617 -0.28 -32.30 14.13
N VAL A 618 -1.13 -32.83 15.02
CA VAL A 618 -0.73 -33.78 16.08
C VAL A 618 -0.19 -35.08 15.50
N TRP A 619 -0.90 -35.67 14.53
CA TRP A 619 -0.42 -36.88 13.84
C TRP A 619 0.93 -36.62 13.14
N PHE A 620 1.06 -35.48 12.47
CA PHE A 620 2.29 -35.15 11.76
C PHE A 620 3.47 -35.02 12.73
N ASP A 621 3.27 -34.40 13.89
CA ASP A 621 4.29 -34.25 14.93
C ASP A 621 4.74 -35.58 15.52
N MET A 622 3.81 -36.52 15.70
CA MET A 622 4.11 -37.87 16.18
C MET A 622 4.94 -38.68 15.17
N GLU A 623 4.64 -38.55 13.88
CA GLU A 623 5.31 -39.35 12.84
C GLU A 623 6.65 -38.75 12.39
N PHE A 624 6.79 -37.43 12.52
CA PHE A 624 7.99 -36.65 12.22
C PHE A 624 8.42 -35.80 13.45
N PRO A 625 8.82 -36.45 14.55
CA PRO A 625 9.19 -35.77 15.78
C PRO A 625 10.52 -35.05 15.63
N LYS A 626 10.73 -34.04 16.47
CA LYS A 626 11.88 -33.12 16.37
C LYS A 626 13.22 -33.82 16.60
N GLU A 627 13.27 -34.86 17.44
CA GLU A 627 14.53 -35.58 17.71
C GLU A 627 15.08 -36.33 16.48
N MET A 628 14.23 -36.66 15.50
CA MET A 628 14.70 -37.27 14.24
C MET A 628 15.60 -36.33 13.42
N GLY A 629 15.54 -35.02 13.66
CA GLY A 629 16.37 -34.01 13.01
C GLY A 629 17.72 -33.74 13.68
N THR A 630 17.97 -34.27 14.88
CA THR A 630 19.24 -34.10 15.58
C THR A 630 20.21 -35.25 15.28
N ARG A 631 21.39 -34.93 14.74
CA ARG A 631 22.52 -35.87 14.63
C ARG A 631 22.77 -36.48 16.03
N PRO A 632 22.92 -37.81 16.17
CA PRO A 632 23.09 -38.42 17.48
C PRO A 632 24.29 -37.79 18.20
N ARG A 633 24.06 -37.37 19.44
CA ARG A 633 25.09 -36.82 20.31
C ARG A 633 26.19 -37.87 20.43
N ARG A 634 27.41 -37.55 19.97
CA ARG A 634 28.59 -38.42 20.11
C ARG A 634 28.67 -38.83 21.58
N ALA A 635 28.74 -40.15 21.84
CA ALA A 635 28.81 -40.68 23.20
C ALA A 635 29.90 -39.96 24.00
N PRO A 636 29.68 -39.65 25.30
CA PRO A 636 30.71 -39.03 26.12
C PRO A 636 31.97 -39.88 26.09
N VAL A 637 33.07 -39.29 25.63
CA VAL A 637 34.40 -39.88 25.85
C VAL A 637 34.60 -39.95 27.37
N PRO A 638 34.97 -41.10 27.94
CA PRO A 638 35.25 -41.19 29.37
C PRO A 638 36.36 -40.19 29.73
N PRO A 639 36.24 -39.44 30.83
CA PRO A 639 37.30 -38.53 31.23
C PRO A 639 38.57 -39.31 31.57
N PRO A 640 39.77 -38.83 31.19
CA PRO A 640 41.01 -39.41 31.69
C PRO A 640 41.11 -39.23 33.20
N ALA A 641 41.60 -40.25 33.89
CA ALA A 641 41.75 -40.28 35.33
C ALA A 641 42.62 -39.10 35.82
N ALA A 642 42.10 -38.34 36.79
CA ALA A 642 42.85 -37.28 37.45
C ALA A 642 43.77 -37.87 38.55
N PRO A 643 45.00 -37.34 38.73
CA PRO A 643 45.88 -37.70 39.84
C PRO A 643 45.36 -37.14 41.19
N PRO A 644 45.81 -37.71 42.33
CA PRO A 644 45.17 -37.50 43.63
C PRO A 644 45.41 -36.10 44.18
N THR A 645 44.34 -35.50 44.71
CA THR A 645 44.33 -34.25 45.47
C THR A 645 44.65 -34.47 46.94
N THR A 646 45.59 -33.69 47.48
CA THR A 646 45.79 -33.54 48.92
C THR A 646 44.86 -32.45 49.47
N SER A 647 44.02 -32.86 50.42
CA SER A 647 43.19 -32.14 51.43
C SER A 647 43.78 -30.82 51.99
N ALA A 648 43.09 -29.83 52.57
CA ALA A 648 41.70 -29.43 52.94
C ALA A 648 41.85 -28.07 53.72
N PRO A 649 40.87 -27.42 54.40
CA PRO A 649 39.41 -27.56 54.42
C PRO A 649 38.64 -26.23 54.19
N ARG A 650 37.31 -26.38 54.26
CA ARG A 650 36.21 -25.47 53.93
C ARG A 650 35.70 -24.73 55.18
N ALA A 651 35.25 -23.48 55.05
CA ALA A 651 34.30 -22.88 55.98
C ALA A 651 33.34 -21.92 55.27
N THR A 652 32.17 -21.78 55.88
CA THR A 652 30.84 -21.45 55.35
C THR A 652 30.52 -19.95 55.21
N THR A 653 29.56 -19.67 54.33
CA THR A 653 28.76 -18.44 54.12
C THR A 653 28.19 -17.84 55.43
N PRO A 654 27.78 -16.55 55.48
CA PRO A 654 26.42 -16.18 55.03
C PRO A 654 26.26 -14.75 54.48
N ALA A 655 25.00 -14.46 54.11
CA ALA A 655 24.50 -13.29 53.41
C ALA A 655 23.95 -12.18 54.33
N ARG A 656 23.82 -11.01 53.71
CA ARG A 656 22.78 -9.95 53.87
C ARG A 656 22.93 -8.89 54.98
N GLU A 657 22.57 -7.68 54.53
CA GLU A 657 21.94 -6.54 55.21
C GLU A 657 22.78 -5.29 55.57
N GLN A 658 22.30 -4.18 55.00
CA GLN A 658 22.67 -2.79 55.21
C GLN A 658 22.24 -2.31 56.60
N VAL A 659 22.94 -1.31 57.16
CA VAL A 659 22.39 -0.05 57.72
C VAL A 659 23.53 0.80 58.30
N GLY A 660 23.61 2.08 57.88
CA GLY A 660 23.68 3.20 58.82
C GLY A 660 25.03 3.88 59.16
N ALA A 661 25.04 5.20 58.91
CA ALA A 661 25.56 6.28 59.77
C ALA A 661 26.96 6.90 59.53
N ARG A 662 26.92 8.10 58.91
CA ARG A 662 27.32 9.43 59.44
C ARG A 662 28.81 9.74 59.79
N ALA A 663 29.35 10.67 59.00
CA ALA A 663 30.18 11.87 59.29
C ALA A 663 31.37 11.82 60.28
N GLU A 664 32.54 12.31 59.83
CA GLU A 664 33.16 13.59 60.29
C GLU A 664 34.52 13.91 59.61
N THR A 665 34.80 15.22 59.54
CA THR A 665 36.09 15.97 59.56
C THR A 665 37.03 16.12 58.33
N GLU A 666 37.01 17.38 57.82
CA GLU A 666 38.03 18.22 57.13
C GLU A 666 39.35 18.46 57.93
N PRO A 667 40.34 19.30 57.52
CA PRO A 667 41.03 19.58 56.23
C PRO A 667 42.61 19.67 56.44
N PRO A 668 43.46 20.29 55.56
CA PRO A 668 43.63 21.76 55.51
C PRO A 668 43.99 22.39 54.13
N ALA A 669 44.05 23.73 54.17
CA ALA A 669 43.97 24.76 53.13
C ALA A 669 45.29 25.33 52.58
N LEU A 670 45.20 26.21 51.56
CA LEU A 670 45.84 27.54 51.39
C LEU A 670 45.52 28.10 49.96
N THR A 671 44.58 29.04 49.76
CA THR A 671 44.63 30.55 49.73
C THR A 671 45.01 31.24 48.41
N GLY A 672 44.19 32.23 48.01
CA GLY A 672 44.51 33.40 47.15
C GLY A 672 43.46 33.64 46.04
N ALA A 673 42.40 34.44 46.27
CA ALA A 673 42.26 35.89 45.95
C ALA A 673 42.25 36.18 44.43
N THR A 674 41.39 36.97 43.77
CA THR A 674 40.33 37.96 44.07
C THR A 674 39.72 38.36 42.70
N GLY A 675 38.44 38.73 42.59
CA GLY A 675 37.85 39.38 41.40
C GLY A 675 38.34 40.84 41.19
N PRO A 676 37.81 41.63 40.22
CA PRO A 676 36.36 41.93 40.20
C PRO A 676 35.67 42.29 38.86
N ALA A 677 34.33 42.18 38.90
CA ALA A 677 33.27 43.12 38.47
C ALA A 677 33.06 43.61 37.02
N ALA A 678 31.76 43.68 36.72
CA ALA A 678 31.06 44.03 35.49
C ALA A 678 30.86 45.54 35.26
N VAL A 679 30.63 45.95 34.00
CA VAL A 679 29.81 47.14 33.62
C VAL A 679 29.23 46.96 32.18
N LEU A 680 27.92 47.11 32.02
CA LEU A 680 27.22 47.49 30.77
C LEU A 680 27.18 49.03 30.66
N PRO A 681 27.21 49.64 29.47
CA PRO A 681 25.99 50.33 29.01
C PRO A 681 25.78 50.36 27.47
N ALA A 682 24.68 51.02 27.09
CA ALA A 682 23.92 50.91 25.85
C ALA A 682 24.13 52.03 24.80
N GLN A 683 23.60 51.76 23.58
CA GLN A 683 23.04 52.65 22.53
C GLN A 683 23.91 53.71 21.82
N GLY A 684 23.78 53.74 20.47
CA GLY A 684 23.96 54.94 19.63
C GLY A 684 24.71 54.73 18.30
N ALA A 685 24.03 54.89 17.17
CA ALA A 685 24.62 55.23 15.86
C ALA A 685 24.40 56.75 15.61
N PRO A 686 24.91 57.42 14.53
CA PRO A 686 25.83 56.99 13.46
C PRO A 686 26.97 57.99 13.10
N ALA A 687 27.82 57.58 12.14
CA ALA A 687 28.56 58.36 11.12
C ALA A 687 30.02 58.83 11.31
N ALA A 688 30.74 58.71 10.17
CA ALA A 688 31.95 59.38 9.68
C ALA A 688 33.36 58.75 9.96
N HIS A 689 33.96 58.24 8.87
CA HIS A 689 35.37 57.84 8.72
C HIS A 689 36.34 59.04 8.75
N PRO A 690 37.63 58.80 9.07
CA PRO A 690 38.65 59.01 8.03
C PRO A 690 39.68 57.87 7.91
N ALA A 691 40.37 57.91 6.77
CA ALA A 691 41.05 56.83 6.07
C ALA A 691 42.45 56.44 6.58
N GLN A 692 42.83 55.17 6.31
CA GLN A 692 44.21 54.68 6.26
C GLN A 692 44.29 53.39 5.37
N PRO A 693 45.47 52.99 4.87
CA PRO A 693 45.78 52.93 3.44
C PRO A 693 45.48 51.57 2.76
N ALA A 694 45.39 51.64 1.43
CA ALA A 694 45.07 50.54 0.52
C ALA A 694 46.04 49.34 0.63
N ILE A 695 45.47 48.20 1.05
CA ILE A 695 45.99 46.86 0.76
C ILE A 695 45.37 46.45 -0.58
N PRO A 696 46.12 45.94 -1.57
CA PRO A 696 45.53 45.45 -2.82
C PRO A 696 44.50 44.38 -2.48
N ALA A 697 43.24 44.64 -2.82
CA ALA A 697 42.13 43.72 -2.62
C ALA A 697 42.43 42.43 -3.39
N SER A 698 42.63 41.34 -2.65
CA SER A 698 42.43 40.00 -3.19
C SER A 698 41.02 39.94 -3.79
N PRO A 699 40.83 39.35 -4.98
CA PRO A 699 39.50 39.18 -5.54
C PRO A 699 38.60 38.44 -4.53
N PRO A 700 37.30 38.74 -4.47
CA PRO A 700 36.38 37.99 -3.61
C PRO A 700 36.54 36.50 -3.92
N PRO A 701 36.52 35.61 -2.92
CA PRO A 701 36.57 34.18 -3.18
C PRO A 701 35.43 33.88 -4.16
N GLY A 702 35.79 33.34 -5.32
CA GLY A 702 34.81 32.86 -6.29
C GLY A 702 33.87 31.85 -5.63
N PRO A 703 32.72 31.55 -6.25
CA PRO A 703 31.84 30.51 -5.74
C PRO A 703 32.67 29.24 -5.46
N PRO A 704 32.46 28.58 -4.30
CA PRO A 704 33.24 27.39 -3.94
C PRO A 704 33.19 26.38 -5.07
N ALA A 705 34.34 25.78 -5.37
CA ALA A 705 34.44 24.75 -6.39
C ALA A 705 33.42 23.61 -6.08
N PRO A 706 32.81 22.99 -7.10
CA PRO A 706 31.84 21.91 -6.90
C PRO A 706 32.30 20.82 -5.94
N ASP A 707 33.59 20.43 -6.01
CA ASP A 707 34.18 19.44 -5.10
C ASP A 707 34.18 19.89 -3.64
N ALA A 708 34.44 21.19 -3.37
CA ALA A 708 34.40 21.74 -2.03
C ALA A 708 32.97 21.81 -1.47
N LEU A 709 31.97 22.02 -2.35
CA LEU A 709 30.56 21.92 -1.98
C LEU A 709 30.17 20.47 -1.65
N MET A 710 30.64 19.50 -2.43
CA MET A 710 30.37 18.08 -2.19
C MET A 710 30.97 17.59 -0.88
N VAL A 711 32.24 17.89 -0.59
CA VAL A 711 32.86 17.58 0.71
C VAL A 711 32.06 18.20 1.86
N ARG A 712 31.60 19.45 1.69
CA ARG A 712 30.78 20.12 2.71
C ARG A 712 29.41 19.47 2.90
N ILE A 713 28.78 18.99 1.83
CA ILE A 713 27.52 18.26 1.88
C ILE A 713 27.70 16.92 2.60
N GLU A 714 28.76 16.18 2.28
CA GLU A 714 29.10 14.90 2.93
C GLU A 714 29.34 15.08 4.44
N GLU A 715 30.09 16.12 4.84
CA GLU A 715 30.29 16.48 6.25
C GLU A 715 28.97 16.76 6.97
N LEU A 716 28.05 17.50 6.33
CA LEU A 716 26.75 17.82 6.90
C LEU A 716 25.84 16.59 7.01
N ILE A 717 25.84 15.72 6.01
CA ILE A 717 25.10 14.44 6.05
C ILE A 717 25.64 13.56 7.18
N HIS A 718 26.97 13.48 7.31
CA HIS A 718 27.60 12.76 8.41
C HIS A 718 27.19 13.34 9.77
N GLY A 719 27.24 14.66 9.93
CA GLY A 719 26.82 15.34 11.16
C GLY A 719 25.35 15.13 11.51
N VAL A 720 24.44 15.08 10.52
CA VAL A 720 23.03 14.74 10.74
C VAL A 720 22.88 13.29 11.20
N SER A 721 23.63 12.36 10.61
CA SER A 721 23.62 10.94 11.00
C SER A 721 24.13 10.74 12.43
N GLU A 722 25.28 11.33 12.77
CA GLU A 722 25.86 11.30 14.12
C GLU A 722 24.91 11.94 15.14
N GLY A 723 24.42 13.15 14.86
CA GLY A 723 23.48 13.85 15.73
C GLY A 723 22.18 13.06 15.95
N SER A 724 21.68 12.33 14.94
CA SER A 724 20.50 11.47 15.10
C SER A 724 20.76 10.28 16.04
N THR A 725 21.99 9.76 16.03
CA THR A 725 22.42 8.66 16.91
C THR A 725 22.60 9.16 18.33
N GLU A 726 23.21 10.32 18.52
CA GLU A 726 23.39 10.98 19.81
C GLU A 726 22.05 11.35 20.45
N ILE A 727 21.12 11.96 19.69
CA ILE A 727 19.76 12.25 20.18
C ILE A 727 19.06 10.98 20.65
N ARG A 728 19.19 9.88 19.90
CA ARG A 728 18.60 8.59 20.30
C ARG A 728 19.19 8.07 21.61
N GLN A 729 20.52 8.16 21.77
CA GLN A 729 21.20 7.75 23.00
C GLN A 729 20.76 8.62 24.19
N LEU A 730 20.73 9.94 24.03
CA LEU A 730 20.30 10.88 25.07
C LEU A 730 18.83 10.69 25.47
N LEU A 731 17.94 10.39 24.51
CA LEU A 731 16.54 10.07 24.81
C LEU A 731 16.39 8.74 25.56
N HIS A 732 17.22 7.73 25.24
CA HIS A 732 17.26 6.49 26.00
C HIS A 732 17.81 6.70 27.41
N GLU A 733 18.85 7.51 27.56
CA GLU A 733 19.41 7.85 28.87
C GLU A 733 18.42 8.65 29.72
N LEU A 734 17.73 9.62 29.13
CA LEU A 734 16.68 10.41 29.78
C LEU A 734 15.53 9.51 30.26
N LYS A 735 15.13 8.53 29.43
CA LYS A 735 14.12 7.54 29.80
C LYS A 735 14.58 6.66 30.96
N ASN A 736 15.80 6.11 30.89
CA ASN A 736 16.34 5.24 31.94
C ASN A 736 16.50 5.98 33.28
N ARG A 737 16.86 7.28 33.26
CA ARG A 737 16.93 8.12 34.47
C ARG A 737 15.56 8.44 35.05
N ALA A 738 14.53 8.56 34.21
CA ALA A 738 13.15 8.77 34.65
C ALA A 738 12.51 7.52 35.25
N ASP A 739 12.83 6.34 34.72
CA ASP A 739 12.33 5.06 35.24
C ASP A 739 12.95 4.70 36.61
N GLY A 740 14.07 5.33 36.99
CA GLY A 740 14.78 5.11 38.26
C GLY A 740 14.45 6.10 39.40
N ALA A 741 13.71 7.18 39.13
CA ALA A 741 13.36 8.20 40.14
C ALA A 741 11.84 8.34 40.27
N ALA A 742 11.32 8.26 41.50
CA ALA A 742 9.92 8.56 41.80
C ALA A 742 9.64 10.08 41.77
N ALA A 743 9.88 10.72 40.61
CA ALA A 743 9.67 12.14 40.39
C ALA A 743 9.10 12.42 38.98
N SER A 744 8.48 13.59 38.84
CA SER A 744 7.77 14.11 37.66
C SER A 744 8.38 13.75 36.30
N PRO A 745 7.54 13.61 35.24
CA PRO A 745 8.00 13.20 33.92
C PRO A 745 9.15 14.09 33.41
N PRO A 746 10.20 13.50 32.82
CA PRO A 746 11.44 14.19 32.44
C PRO A 746 11.25 15.25 31.34
N LEU A 747 10.11 15.19 30.65
CA LEU A 747 9.72 16.11 29.60
C LEU A 747 8.27 16.53 29.83
N THR A 748 8.00 17.83 29.96
CA THR A 748 6.62 18.33 29.99
C THR A 748 5.96 18.11 28.63
N ARG A 749 4.63 17.93 28.61
CA ARG A 749 3.88 17.66 27.37
C ARG A 749 4.13 18.72 26.29
N GLY A 750 4.12 20.00 26.67
CA GLY A 750 4.41 21.10 25.72
C GLY A 750 5.82 21.08 25.13
N ARG A 751 6.84 20.64 25.89
CA ARG A 751 8.21 20.47 25.36
C ARG A 751 8.32 19.24 24.47
N ALA A 752 7.62 18.16 24.80
CA ALA A 752 7.51 16.97 23.95
C ALA A 752 6.89 17.31 22.60
N ASP A 753 5.76 18.02 22.60
CA ASP A 753 5.06 18.40 21.37
C ASP A 753 5.90 19.37 20.52
N ALA A 754 6.62 20.31 21.13
CA ALA A 754 7.53 21.21 20.42
C ALA A 754 8.75 20.47 19.81
N ALA A 755 9.32 19.51 20.53
CA ALA A 755 10.41 18.68 20.04
C ALA A 755 9.96 17.78 18.87
N VAL A 756 8.79 17.15 19.00
CA VAL A 756 8.19 16.33 17.94
C VAL A 756 7.89 17.17 16.70
N ARG A 757 7.31 18.37 16.85
CA ARG A 757 7.09 19.30 15.72
C ARG A 757 8.39 19.65 15.00
N ARG A 758 9.46 19.98 15.75
CA ARG A 758 10.77 20.28 15.14
C ARG A 758 11.37 19.07 14.44
N ILE A 759 11.30 17.88 15.05
CA ILE A 759 11.77 16.63 14.43
C ILE A 759 11.01 16.38 13.12
N ASN A 760 9.68 16.50 13.12
CA ASN A 760 8.87 16.28 11.92
C ASN A 760 9.16 17.32 10.82
N GLN A 761 9.35 18.59 11.17
CA GLN A 761 9.77 19.63 10.22
C GLN A 761 11.15 19.35 9.63
N THR A 762 12.10 18.89 10.44
CA THR A 762 13.43 18.47 9.97
C THR A 762 13.34 17.26 9.05
N VAL A 763 12.54 16.25 9.40
CA VAL A 763 12.32 15.06 8.57
C VAL A 763 11.66 15.41 7.24
N ALA A 764 10.69 16.33 7.23
CA ALA A 764 10.07 16.81 5.99
C ALA A 764 11.10 17.41 5.03
N ARG A 765 11.98 18.29 5.53
CA ARG A 765 13.07 18.89 4.74
C ARG A 765 14.10 17.85 4.30
N LEU A 766 14.48 16.91 5.16
CA LEU A 766 15.42 15.85 4.83
C LEU A 766 14.88 14.88 3.77
N ARG A 767 13.55 14.71 3.64
CA ARG A 767 12.93 13.84 2.62
C ARG A 767 13.07 14.41 1.20
N GLU A 768 13.28 15.71 1.06
CA GLU A 768 13.45 16.39 -0.24
C GLU A 768 14.90 16.30 -0.75
N LEU A 769 15.88 16.10 0.14
CA LEU A 769 17.30 16.10 -0.21
C LEU A 769 17.75 14.95 -1.13
N PRO A 770 17.29 13.69 -0.97
CA PRO A 770 17.67 12.61 -1.87
C PRO A 770 17.30 12.89 -3.33
N GLU A 771 16.12 13.46 -3.57
CA GLU A 771 15.66 13.83 -4.92
C GLU A 771 16.54 14.92 -5.53
N LEU A 772 17.08 15.82 -4.70
CA LEU A 772 17.97 16.92 -5.09
C LEU A 772 19.40 16.44 -5.39
N VAL A 773 19.91 15.45 -4.63
CA VAL A 773 21.20 14.79 -4.90
C VAL A 773 21.15 13.95 -6.17
N GLU A 774 20.04 13.23 -6.38
CA GLU A 774 19.83 12.43 -7.59
C GLU A 774 19.72 13.29 -8.86
N THR A 775 19.10 14.47 -8.80
CA THR A 775 19.03 15.39 -9.95
C THR A 775 20.39 15.96 -10.36
N MET A 776 21.34 16.09 -9.42
CA MET A 776 22.70 16.57 -9.71
C MET A 776 23.59 15.49 -10.35
N ALA A 777 23.27 14.21 -10.19
CA ALA A 777 24.02 13.09 -10.77
C ALA A 777 23.67 12.79 -12.24
N GLU A 778 22.69 13.48 -12.82
CA GLU A 778 22.16 13.24 -14.18
C GLU A 778 22.55 14.29 -15.20
N SER A 779 23.44 15.22 -14.82
CA SER A 779 23.99 16.24 -15.72
C SER A 779 25.31 15.83 -16.39
N GLU A 780 25.69 14.55 -16.32
CA GLU A 780 26.78 13.95 -17.12
C GLU A 780 26.25 13.12 -18.29
#